data_AF-A0A9Q4E547-F1
#
_entry.id   AF-A0A9Q4E547-F1
#
_cell.length_a   1.000
_cell.length_b   1.000
_cell.length_c   1.000
_cell.angle_alpha   90.00
_cell.angle_beta   90.00
_cell.angle_gamma   90.00
#
_symmetry.space_group_name_H-M   'P 1'
#
loop_
_entity.id
_entity.type
_entity.pdbx_description
1 polymer ?
#
loop_
_entity_poly.entity_id
_entity_poly.type
_entity_poly.pdbx_seq_one_letter_code
_entity_poly.pdbx_strand_id
1 'polypeptide(L)'
;MKKQRLVLAGNGMAGIRCIEEVLKLNRQKFEIVIFGSEPHPNYNRILLSSVLQGEASLNDITLNSKDWYDKHGITLYTGETVVHVDTVQQRVITDRKRTLSYDKLIVATGSSPHILPIPGADKEGVYGFRTIEDCQALMSMAKHYQKAAVIGAGLLGLEAAVGLQHLGMDVSVIHHSAGIMQKQLDQTASRLLQTELERKGLTFLLEKDTVSISGTSRADGICFKDGSSLKADLIVMAAGVRPNIQLAVSAGIAVNRGIIVNDYMQTSEPNVYAVGECAEHNGTLYGLAAPLYEQGKALAKHICGAPCEGYQGSAPSAALKIAAIDVWSAGKVHEDERTTSIKIYDEQTGIYKKALFEDDKLAGAILFGDTRDKQRFLDSLLKQRDISIVKKQIIEPENTGTLFDSMSSSETICQCNSVTKGAIEEAVHTKSLTTVEEVKHCTKASGSCGGCKPLVEDLLRLMTSSEYTEPAVTPSFCGCTDFTEDDIIAELQRRPFTNPGEAMSQLGWKTNNGCRKCVPAIQYYLEMLHPGFVQPESAAEDTYILIPQMYGGQTNAEQLRNIANIIEAYSISDVSITHGQRLKLSGIKPADLPNIKKDLKMPVRSNEHHRTLQSVKACTCGQNRSIQQLAAQIERHLEMLSMPAYISISLSCETDCTDAAIQDVGAIRTQAGWDIYIGGVRGTHARSGALFCVTDNADSTSSMIKGLIQYYRETAHYLEAVHQWMDRLGIVHIREVLFEEELKTQLLESLQTDLSLIQNPPVQAGAHKKG
;
A
#
# COMPACT_ATOMS: atom_id res chain seq x y z
N MET A 1 -15.59 26.17 28.13
CA MET A 1 -16.76 26.19 27.21
C MET A 1 -17.63 24.98 27.53
N LYS A 2 -18.97 25.14 27.49
CA LYS A 2 -19.90 24.02 27.68
C LYS A 2 -19.77 23.07 26.48
N LYS A 3 -19.65 21.76 26.72
CA LYS A 3 -19.59 20.77 25.63
C LYS A 3 -20.91 20.77 24.86
N GLN A 4 -20.83 20.66 23.53
CA GLN A 4 -22.02 20.45 22.70
C GLN A 4 -22.51 19.01 22.87
N ARG A 5 -23.82 18.79 22.90
CA ARG A 5 -24.38 17.45 22.99
C ARG A 5 -24.50 16.80 21.61
N LEU A 6 -23.81 15.68 21.44
CA LEU A 6 -23.86 14.85 20.26
C LEU A 6 -24.67 13.58 20.58
N VAL A 7 -25.83 13.45 19.93
CA VAL A 7 -26.69 12.26 20.04
C VAL A 7 -26.46 11.36 18.83
N LEU A 8 -26.24 10.07 19.07
CA LEU A 8 -26.19 9.03 18.04
C LEU A 8 -27.40 8.10 18.18
N ALA A 9 -28.24 8.03 17.16
CA ALA A 9 -29.33 7.07 17.04
C ALA A 9 -28.86 5.86 16.20
N GLY A 10 -28.42 4.81 16.88
CA GLY A 10 -27.91 3.59 16.26
C GLY A 10 -26.51 3.20 16.74
N ASN A 11 -26.43 2.17 17.60
CA ASN A 11 -25.19 1.64 18.17
C ASN A 11 -24.45 0.64 17.24
N GLY A 12 -24.54 0.85 15.92
CA GLY A 12 -23.95 -0.04 14.91
C GLY A 12 -22.49 0.30 14.59
N MET A 13 -21.86 -0.53 13.74
CA MET A 13 -20.46 -0.37 13.31
C MET A 13 -20.17 1.01 12.71
N ALA A 14 -21.04 1.51 11.83
CA ALA A 14 -20.84 2.80 11.15
C ALA A 14 -20.92 4.00 12.11
N GLY A 15 -21.96 4.04 12.95
CA GLY A 15 -22.16 5.11 13.93
C GLY A 15 -21.02 5.16 14.94
N ILE A 16 -20.66 4.02 15.53
CA ILE A 16 -19.55 3.96 16.49
C ILE A 16 -18.20 4.27 15.84
N ARG A 17 -17.97 3.85 14.59
CA ARG A 17 -16.75 4.28 13.90
C ARG A 17 -16.68 5.80 13.73
N CYS A 18 -17.79 6.46 13.42
CA CYS A 18 -17.83 7.92 13.41
C CYS A 18 -17.46 8.52 14.79
N ILE A 19 -17.98 7.96 15.88
CA ILE A 19 -17.63 8.38 17.25
C ILE A 19 -16.15 8.16 17.57
N GLU A 20 -15.56 7.03 17.18
CA GLU A 20 -14.12 6.78 17.35
C GLU A 20 -13.28 7.87 16.65
N GLU A 21 -13.65 8.28 15.44
CA GLU A 21 -12.95 9.35 14.71
C GLU A 21 -13.19 10.73 15.36
N VAL A 22 -14.39 11.01 15.89
CA VAL A 22 -14.66 12.22 16.68
C VAL A 22 -13.76 12.28 17.92
N LEU A 23 -13.60 11.17 18.64
CA LEU A 23 -12.76 11.11 19.83
C LEU A 23 -11.28 11.31 19.50
N LYS A 24 -10.80 10.80 18.36
CA LYS A 24 -9.43 11.03 17.87
C LYS A 24 -9.19 12.50 17.54
N LEU A 25 -10.13 13.14 16.85
CA LEU A 25 -10.00 14.53 16.41
C LEU A 25 -10.16 15.52 17.56
N ASN A 26 -11.16 15.34 18.42
CA ASN A 26 -11.42 16.25 19.54
C ASN A 26 -12.27 15.61 20.64
N ARG A 27 -11.62 14.90 21.57
CA ARG A 27 -12.26 14.23 22.71
C ARG A 27 -13.08 15.14 23.64
N GLN A 28 -12.78 16.44 23.70
CA GLN A 28 -13.41 17.35 24.66
C GLN A 28 -14.54 18.19 24.06
N LYS A 29 -14.78 18.12 22.75
CA LYS A 29 -15.79 18.96 22.07
C LYS A 29 -17.23 18.59 22.45
N PHE A 30 -17.51 17.30 22.61
CA PHE A 30 -18.88 16.79 22.73
C PHE A 30 -19.16 16.05 24.05
N GLU A 31 -20.38 16.22 24.56
CA GLU A 31 -21.06 15.28 25.46
C GLU A 31 -21.79 14.27 24.59
N ILE A 32 -21.37 13.00 24.62
CA ILE A 32 -21.84 11.97 23.67
C ILE A 32 -22.88 11.08 24.34
N VAL A 33 -24.05 10.94 23.70
CA VAL A 33 -25.12 10.03 24.12
C VAL A 33 -25.51 9.14 22.95
N ILE A 34 -25.58 7.83 23.19
CA ILE A 34 -25.82 6.82 22.15
C ILE A 34 -27.03 5.99 22.54
N PHE A 35 -27.95 5.81 21.59
CA PHE A 35 -29.10 4.93 21.72
C PHE A 35 -28.96 3.74 20.75
N GLY A 36 -29.24 2.54 21.24
CA GLY A 36 -29.28 1.31 20.44
C GLY A 36 -30.48 0.45 20.81
N SER A 37 -31.22 -0.01 19.80
CA SER A 37 -32.38 -0.88 20.00
C SER A 37 -32.02 -2.29 20.50
N GLU A 38 -30.83 -2.78 20.15
CA GLU A 38 -30.33 -4.08 20.61
C GLU A 38 -29.79 -3.97 22.05
N PRO A 39 -29.96 -5.00 22.90
CA PRO A 39 -29.56 -4.96 24.31
C PRO A 39 -28.04 -5.19 24.54
N HIS A 40 -27.20 -4.91 23.53
CA HIS A 40 -25.77 -5.21 23.52
C HIS A 40 -24.90 -3.97 23.24
N PRO A 41 -23.63 -3.97 23.69
CA PRO A 41 -22.61 -3.10 23.12
C PRO A 41 -22.46 -3.31 21.60
N ASN A 42 -21.79 -2.39 20.91
CA ASN A 42 -21.58 -2.55 19.48
C ASN A 42 -20.67 -3.74 19.16
N TYR A 43 -20.99 -4.43 18.08
CA TYR A 43 -20.31 -5.65 17.66
C TYR A 43 -20.14 -5.68 16.15
N ASN A 44 -19.27 -6.57 15.69
CA ASN A 44 -19.01 -6.79 14.28
C ASN A 44 -20.07 -7.71 13.69
N ARG A 45 -21.08 -7.11 13.07
CA ARG A 45 -22.21 -7.82 12.47
C ARG A 45 -21.81 -8.74 11.32
N ILE A 46 -20.69 -8.47 10.65
CA ILE A 46 -20.19 -9.29 9.55
C ILE A 46 -19.79 -10.69 10.06
N LEU A 47 -19.33 -10.79 11.31
CA LEU A 47 -18.87 -12.04 11.91
C LEU A 47 -19.99 -12.86 12.55
N LEU A 48 -21.26 -12.45 12.46
CA LEU A 48 -22.37 -13.27 12.93
C LEU A 48 -22.44 -14.63 12.21
N SER A 49 -22.05 -14.67 10.94
CA SER A 49 -21.93 -15.93 10.20
C SER A 49 -20.86 -16.85 10.77
N SER A 50 -19.70 -16.32 11.20
CA SER A 50 -18.68 -17.08 11.91
C SER A 50 -19.18 -17.59 13.26
N VAL A 51 -20.01 -16.82 13.97
CA VAL A 51 -20.65 -17.28 15.21
C VAL A 51 -21.61 -18.43 14.93
N LEU A 52 -22.45 -18.30 13.89
CA LEU A 52 -23.37 -19.36 13.48
C LEU A 52 -22.63 -20.64 13.06
N GLN A 53 -21.47 -20.51 12.44
CA GLN A 53 -20.58 -21.62 12.05
C GLN A 53 -19.80 -22.23 13.24
N GLY A 54 -19.84 -21.61 14.42
CA GLY A 54 -19.10 -22.06 15.60
C GLY A 54 -17.61 -21.69 15.60
N GLU A 55 -17.17 -20.82 14.69
CA GLU A 55 -15.77 -20.38 14.57
C GLU A 55 -15.43 -19.21 15.52
N ALA A 56 -16.44 -18.51 16.02
CA ALA A 56 -16.31 -17.36 16.92
C ALA A 56 -17.39 -17.37 17.99
N SER A 57 -17.10 -16.79 19.15
CA SER A 57 -18.11 -16.50 20.18
C SER A 57 -18.69 -15.09 20.02
N LEU A 58 -19.81 -14.82 20.68
CA LEU A 58 -20.40 -13.48 20.75
C LEU A 58 -19.44 -12.45 21.37
N ASN A 59 -18.57 -12.88 22.28
CA ASN A 59 -17.56 -12.02 22.88
C ASN A 59 -16.47 -11.66 21.85
N ASP A 60 -16.06 -12.60 20.99
CA ASP A 60 -14.99 -12.39 19.98
C ASP A 60 -15.37 -11.36 18.91
N ILE A 61 -16.68 -11.17 18.69
CA ILE A 61 -17.23 -10.22 17.73
C ILE A 61 -17.56 -8.87 18.37
N THR A 62 -17.47 -8.71 19.70
CA THR A 62 -17.70 -7.42 20.36
C THR A 62 -16.58 -6.44 19.97
N LEU A 63 -16.95 -5.24 19.49
CA LEU A 63 -15.99 -4.25 18.99
C LEU A 63 -15.51 -3.31 20.09
N ASN A 64 -16.44 -2.78 20.88
CA ASN A 64 -16.14 -1.98 22.06
C ASN A 64 -16.93 -2.52 23.24
N SER A 65 -16.21 -2.87 24.32
CA SER A 65 -16.82 -3.33 25.57
C SER A 65 -17.56 -2.20 26.27
N LYS A 66 -18.43 -2.53 27.24
CA LYS A 66 -19.11 -1.53 28.07
C LYS A 66 -18.13 -0.55 28.73
N ASP A 67 -17.03 -1.06 29.27
CA ASP A 67 -15.96 -0.26 29.88
C ASP A 67 -15.34 0.76 28.93
N TRP A 68 -15.33 0.49 27.62
CA TRP A 68 -14.82 1.45 26.64
C TRP A 68 -15.68 2.71 26.59
N TYR A 69 -17.01 2.56 26.64
CA TYR A 69 -17.94 3.70 26.68
C TYR A 69 -17.74 4.52 27.95
N ASP A 70 -17.65 3.85 29.11
CA ASP A 70 -17.44 4.49 30.41
C ASP A 70 -16.11 5.26 30.46
N LYS A 71 -15.01 4.66 29.98
CA LYS A 71 -13.68 5.30 29.90
C LYS A 71 -13.66 6.55 29.00
N HIS A 72 -14.54 6.63 28.01
CA HIS A 72 -14.65 7.78 27.11
C HIS A 72 -15.73 8.79 27.54
N GLY A 73 -16.42 8.54 28.65
CA GLY A 73 -17.49 9.41 29.14
C GLY A 73 -18.71 9.42 28.20
N ILE A 74 -18.96 8.31 27.51
CA ILE A 74 -20.08 8.15 26.60
C ILE A 74 -21.25 7.53 27.36
N THR A 75 -22.42 8.17 27.30
CA THR A 75 -23.64 7.58 27.87
C THR A 75 -24.28 6.66 26.83
N LEU A 76 -24.27 5.34 27.09
CA LEU A 76 -24.89 4.34 26.22
C LEU A 76 -26.21 3.83 26.80
N TYR A 77 -27.29 3.91 26.03
CA TYR A 77 -28.58 3.29 26.29
C TYR A 77 -28.80 2.13 25.33
N THR A 78 -28.65 0.89 25.81
CA THR A 78 -28.97 -0.33 25.06
C THR A 78 -30.42 -0.75 25.30
N GLY A 79 -31.04 -1.43 24.33
CA GLY A 79 -32.46 -1.81 24.39
C GLY A 79 -33.41 -0.61 24.47
N GLU A 80 -33.01 0.55 23.94
CA GLU A 80 -33.80 1.80 23.94
C GLU A 80 -33.75 2.42 22.54
N THR A 81 -34.91 2.52 21.90
CA THR A 81 -35.05 2.95 20.50
C THR A 81 -35.45 4.42 20.44
N VAL A 82 -34.78 5.21 19.60
CA VAL A 82 -35.26 6.55 19.25
C VAL A 82 -36.43 6.41 18.29
N VAL A 83 -37.61 6.86 18.71
CA VAL A 83 -38.86 6.72 17.94
C VAL A 83 -39.34 8.03 17.32
N HIS A 84 -38.83 9.16 17.78
CA HIS A 84 -39.18 10.46 17.23
C HIS A 84 -38.01 11.46 17.33
N VAL A 85 -37.88 12.30 16.31
CA VAL A 85 -36.95 13.44 16.27
C VAL A 85 -37.78 14.69 16.02
N ASP A 86 -37.69 15.64 16.94
CA ASP A 86 -38.27 16.98 16.80
C ASP A 86 -37.16 17.93 16.38
N THR A 87 -37.13 18.26 15.09
CA THR A 87 -36.09 19.09 14.46
C THR A 87 -36.22 20.56 14.82
N VAL A 88 -37.43 21.02 15.18
CA VAL A 88 -37.72 22.40 15.59
C VAL A 88 -37.18 22.66 16.99
N GLN A 89 -37.43 21.75 17.93
CA GLN A 89 -36.95 21.88 19.31
C GLN A 89 -35.59 21.21 19.55
N GLN A 90 -35.02 20.59 18.51
CA GLN A 90 -33.76 19.84 18.54
C GLN A 90 -33.71 18.82 19.69
N ARG A 91 -34.68 17.90 19.71
CA ARG A 91 -34.77 16.83 20.71
C ARG A 91 -35.13 15.48 20.11
N VAL A 92 -34.66 14.42 20.74
CA VAL A 92 -35.05 13.04 20.46
C VAL A 92 -35.98 12.51 21.54
N ILE A 93 -36.89 11.63 21.16
CA ILE A 93 -37.79 10.89 22.08
C ILE A 93 -37.62 9.40 21.86
N THR A 94 -37.51 8.64 22.95
CA THR A 94 -37.35 7.18 22.91
C THR A 94 -38.64 6.42 23.19
N ASP A 95 -38.66 5.14 22.85
CA ASP A 95 -39.73 4.17 23.21
C ASP A 95 -39.97 4.07 24.72
N ARG A 96 -38.96 4.42 25.53
CA ARG A 96 -39.05 4.54 27.00
C ARG A 96 -39.48 5.92 27.48
N LYS A 97 -40.00 6.77 26.59
CA LYS A 97 -40.47 8.13 26.87
C LYS A 97 -39.37 9.06 27.40
N ARG A 98 -38.09 8.75 27.17
CA ARG A 98 -36.99 9.68 27.46
C ARG A 98 -37.01 10.79 26.43
N THR A 99 -36.82 12.02 26.88
CA THR A 99 -36.62 13.18 26.00
C THR A 99 -35.23 13.75 26.25
N LEU A 100 -34.47 13.96 25.18
CA LEU A 100 -33.11 14.49 25.26
C LEU A 100 -32.90 15.52 24.15
N SER A 101 -32.49 16.75 24.51
CA SER A 101 -32.08 17.74 23.52
C SER A 101 -30.75 17.34 22.86
N TYR A 102 -30.45 17.85 21.67
CA TYR A 102 -29.19 17.66 20.99
C TYR A 102 -28.69 18.97 20.38
N ASP A 103 -27.38 19.18 20.33
CA ASP A 103 -26.77 20.21 19.48
C ASP A 103 -26.45 19.63 18.09
N LYS A 104 -26.17 18.33 18.02
CA LYS A 104 -25.97 17.55 16.80
C LYS A 104 -26.58 16.15 16.94
N LEU A 105 -27.28 15.69 15.91
CA LEU A 105 -27.87 14.35 15.84
C LEU A 105 -27.27 13.57 14.66
N ILE A 106 -26.75 12.38 14.93
CA ILE A 106 -26.33 11.43 13.91
C ILE A 106 -27.32 10.27 13.87
N VAL A 107 -27.94 10.05 12.71
CA VAL A 107 -28.80 8.89 12.44
C VAL A 107 -27.96 7.80 11.80
N ALA A 108 -27.76 6.70 12.52
CA ALA A 108 -26.98 5.54 12.09
C ALA A 108 -27.79 4.24 12.27
N THR A 109 -29.06 4.29 11.85
CA THR A 109 -30.07 3.24 12.06
C THR A 109 -29.86 1.99 11.18
N GLY A 110 -28.92 2.05 10.23
CA GLY A 110 -28.56 0.91 9.39
C GLY A 110 -29.72 0.39 8.54
N SER A 111 -29.81 -0.93 8.40
CA SER A 111 -30.83 -1.61 7.61
C SER A 111 -31.38 -2.85 8.31
N SER A 112 -32.59 -3.26 7.92
CA SER A 112 -33.26 -4.46 8.41
C SER A 112 -33.39 -5.52 7.30
N PRO A 113 -33.43 -6.83 7.63
CA PRO A 113 -33.70 -7.88 6.65
C PRO A 113 -34.96 -7.59 5.85
N HIS A 114 -34.89 -7.85 4.54
CA HIS A 114 -36.07 -7.83 3.71
C HIS A 114 -36.81 -9.16 3.84
N ILE A 115 -37.76 -9.23 4.76
CA ILE A 115 -38.73 -10.32 4.84
C ILE A 115 -39.69 -10.21 3.66
N LEU A 116 -39.85 -11.30 2.90
CA LEU A 116 -40.71 -11.34 1.73
C LEU A 116 -42.18 -11.24 2.18
N PRO A 117 -43.02 -10.41 1.52
CA PRO A 117 -44.43 -10.25 1.89
C PRO A 117 -45.27 -11.40 1.30
N ILE A 118 -44.99 -12.63 1.73
CA ILE A 118 -45.68 -13.85 1.30
C ILE A 118 -46.49 -14.45 2.46
N PRO A 119 -47.60 -15.17 2.19
CA PRO A 119 -48.35 -15.85 3.24
C PRO A 119 -47.49 -16.79 4.09
N GLY A 120 -47.60 -16.65 5.41
CA GLY A 120 -46.87 -17.45 6.40
C GLY A 120 -45.44 -16.97 6.72
N ALA A 121 -45.02 -15.80 6.23
CA ALA A 121 -43.72 -15.22 6.56
C ALA A 121 -43.57 -14.79 8.04
N ASP A 122 -44.67 -14.72 8.77
CA ASP A 122 -44.78 -14.37 10.19
C ASP A 122 -44.85 -15.59 11.12
N LYS A 123 -44.81 -16.81 10.57
CA LYS A 123 -44.88 -18.06 11.34
C LYS A 123 -43.65 -18.29 12.20
N GLU A 124 -43.85 -19.03 13.28
CA GLU A 124 -42.73 -19.56 14.06
C GLU A 124 -41.84 -20.44 13.16
N GLY A 125 -40.52 -20.27 13.25
CA GLY A 125 -39.56 -20.97 12.38
C GLY A 125 -39.13 -20.18 11.15
N VAL A 126 -39.70 -19.00 10.90
CA VAL A 126 -39.26 -18.08 9.85
C VAL A 126 -38.48 -16.92 10.47
N TYR A 127 -37.22 -16.75 10.05
CA TYR A 127 -36.32 -15.74 10.61
C TYR A 127 -35.58 -14.98 9.51
N GLY A 128 -35.20 -13.73 9.82
CA GLY A 128 -34.10 -13.07 9.11
C GLY A 128 -32.75 -13.56 9.62
N PHE A 129 -31.67 -12.95 9.14
CA PHE A 129 -30.34 -13.14 9.72
C PHE A 129 -29.56 -11.83 9.75
N ARG A 130 -29.61 -11.11 10.87
CA ARG A 130 -28.97 -9.80 10.98
C ARG A 130 -28.48 -9.48 12.38
N THR A 131 -29.20 -9.85 13.43
CA THR A 131 -28.86 -9.51 14.81
C THR A 131 -28.25 -10.69 15.57
N ILE A 132 -27.75 -10.43 16.79
CA ILE A 132 -27.33 -11.51 17.70
C ILE A 132 -28.52 -12.40 18.04
N GLU A 133 -29.70 -11.82 18.24
CA GLU A 133 -30.94 -12.55 18.55
C GLU A 133 -31.34 -13.47 17.39
N ASP A 134 -31.22 -13.01 16.14
CA ASP A 134 -31.45 -13.88 14.97
C ASP A 134 -30.48 -15.07 15.00
N CYS A 135 -29.18 -14.81 15.20
CA CYS A 135 -28.16 -15.86 15.26
C CYS A 135 -28.45 -16.88 16.38
N GLN A 136 -28.79 -16.40 17.57
CA GLN A 136 -29.14 -17.27 18.70
C GLN A 136 -30.40 -18.10 18.42
N ALA A 137 -31.41 -17.51 17.78
CA ALA A 137 -32.60 -18.23 17.36
C ALA A 137 -32.22 -19.35 16.38
N LEU A 138 -31.46 -19.05 15.32
CA LEU A 138 -31.00 -20.06 14.37
C LEU A 138 -30.23 -21.21 15.04
N MET A 139 -29.28 -20.90 15.93
CA MET A 139 -28.52 -21.90 16.70
C MET A 139 -29.41 -22.75 17.61
N SER A 140 -30.43 -22.14 18.23
CA SER A 140 -31.39 -22.85 19.06
C SER A 140 -32.25 -23.80 18.22
N MET A 141 -32.73 -23.34 17.06
CA MET A 141 -33.54 -24.14 16.15
C MET A 141 -32.77 -25.34 15.59
N ALA A 142 -31.51 -25.15 15.24
CA ALA A 142 -30.65 -26.23 14.73
C ALA A 142 -30.44 -27.39 15.73
N LYS A 143 -30.62 -27.16 17.04
CA LYS A 143 -30.55 -28.22 18.06
C LYS A 143 -31.77 -29.13 18.08
N HIS A 144 -32.91 -28.64 17.59
CA HIS A 144 -34.21 -29.31 17.72
C HIS A 144 -34.77 -29.80 16.39
N TYR A 145 -34.27 -29.28 15.27
CA TYR A 145 -34.78 -29.56 13.94
C TYR A 145 -33.65 -29.91 12.98
N GLN A 146 -33.99 -30.62 11.90
CA GLN A 146 -32.99 -31.15 10.97
C GLN A 146 -33.00 -30.45 9.61
N LYS A 147 -34.12 -29.85 9.16
CA LYS A 147 -34.25 -29.32 7.80
C LYS A 147 -34.34 -27.81 7.78
N ALA A 148 -33.43 -27.16 7.07
CA ALA A 148 -33.43 -25.73 6.86
C ALA A 148 -33.60 -25.37 5.37
N ALA A 149 -34.33 -24.30 5.12
CA ALA A 149 -34.41 -23.66 3.82
C ALA A 149 -33.95 -22.20 3.92
N VAL A 150 -33.01 -21.82 3.07
CA VAL A 150 -32.51 -20.44 3.00
C VAL A 150 -32.99 -19.80 1.71
N ILE A 151 -33.84 -18.79 1.83
CA ILE A 151 -34.38 -18.03 0.69
C ILE A 151 -33.43 -16.87 0.39
N GLY A 152 -32.72 -16.98 -0.74
CA GLY A 152 -31.77 -16.00 -1.25
C GLY A 152 -30.35 -16.53 -1.27
N ALA A 153 -29.75 -16.62 -2.45
CA ALA A 153 -28.36 -17.06 -2.64
C ALA A 153 -27.37 -15.88 -2.76
N GLY A 154 -27.58 -14.83 -1.97
CA GLY A 154 -26.62 -13.75 -1.76
C GLY A 154 -25.64 -14.06 -0.61
N LEU A 155 -24.71 -13.16 -0.32
CA LEU A 155 -23.60 -13.40 0.63
C LEU A 155 -24.11 -13.92 1.97
N LEU A 156 -25.02 -13.16 2.57
CA LEU A 156 -25.62 -13.46 3.86
C LEU A 156 -26.38 -14.80 3.87
N GLY A 157 -27.08 -15.11 2.78
CA GLY A 157 -27.83 -16.36 2.66
C GLY A 157 -26.92 -17.56 2.55
N LEU A 158 -25.86 -17.47 1.73
CA LEU A 158 -24.88 -18.54 1.59
C LEU A 158 -24.10 -18.76 2.89
N GLU A 159 -23.70 -17.70 3.58
CA GLU A 159 -23.06 -17.79 4.89
C GLU A 159 -23.99 -18.41 5.96
N ALA A 160 -25.26 -18.03 5.97
CA ALA A 160 -26.25 -18.65 6.86
C ALA A 160 -26.44 -20.14 6.54
N ALA A 161 -26.50 -20.49 5.25
CA ALA A 161 -26.65 -21.87 4.80
C ALA A 161 -25.47 -22.76 5.24
N VAL A 162 -24.24 -22.26 5.06
CA VAL A 162 -23.03 -22.95 5.54
C VAL A 162 -23.03 -23.08 7.06
N GLY A 163 -23.41 -22.02 7.79
CA GLY A 163 -23.54 -22.07 9.25
C GLY A 163 -24.52 -23.13 9.74
N LEU A 164 -25.71 -23.19 9.16
CA LEU A 164 -26.72 -24.19 9.50
C LEU A 164 -26.28 -25.61 9.13
N GLN A 165 -25.58 -25.77 8.01
CA GLN A 165 -25.01 -27.06 7.61
C GLN A 165 -23.94 -27.52 8.62
N HIS A 166 -23.06 -26.62 9.08
CA HIS A 166 -22.05 -26.93 10.11
C HIS A 166 -22.70 -27.33 11.44
N LEU A 167 -23.88 -26.79 11.75
CA LEU A 167 -24.70 -27.19 12.90
C LEU A 167 -25.43 -28.53 12.71
N GLY A 168 -25.23 -29.20 11.56
CA GLY A 168 -25.75 -30.54 11.29
C GLY A 168 -27.12 -30.57 10.59
N MET A 169 -27.61 -29.45 10.09
CA MET A 169 -28.87 -29.40 9.35
C MET A 169 -28.68 -29.81 7.87
N ASP A 170 -29.73 -30.41 7.30
CA ASP A 170 -29.92 -30.57 5.86
C ASP A 170 -30.45 -29.25 5.29
N VAL A 171 -29.63 -28.58 4.47
CA VAL A 171 -29.87 -27.20 4.04
C VAL A 171 -30.11 -27.12 2.53
N SER A 172 -31.26 -26.55 2.18
CA SER A 172 -31.60 -26.18 0.81
C SER A 172 -31.56 -24.66 0.62
N VAL A 173 -30.74 -24.18 -0.30
CA VAL A 173 -30.67 -22.77 -0.72
C VAL A 173 -31.61 -22.56 -1.90
N ILE A 174 -32.59 -21.70 -1.74
CA ILE A 174 -33.60 -21.37 -2.73
C ILE A 174 -33.27 -20.01 -3.33
N HIS A 175 -33.30 -19.92 -4.65
CA HIS A 175 -33.05 -18.66 -5.33
C HIS A 175 -33.88 -18.54 -6.60
N HIS A 176 -34.34 -17.33 -6.90
CA HIS A 176 -35.21 -17.09 -8.05
C HIS A 176 -34.44 -17.02 -9.39
N SER A 177 -33.11 -16.83 -9.34
CA SER A 177 -32.25 -16.75 -10.53
C SER A 177 -31.50 -18.05 -10.78
N ALA A 178 -31.01 -18.23 -12.01
CA ALA A 178 -30.18 -19.35 -12.44
C ALA A 178 -28.74 -19.35 -11.87
N GLY A 179 -28.33 -18.29 -11.17
CA GLY A 179 -27.00 -18.15 -10.59
C GLY A 179 -27.04 -17.47 -9.22
N ILE A 180 -26.01 -17.73 -8.41
CA ILE A 180 -25.86 -17.21 -7.05
C ILE A 180 -24.92 -15.99 -7.06
N MET A 181 -25.01 -15.15 -6.03
CA MET A 181 -24.14 -13.97 -5.89
C MET A 181 -24.10 -13.06 -7.12
N GLN A 182 -25.23 -12.92 -7.83
CA GLN A 182 -25.30 -12.20 -9.11
C GLN A 182 -24.99 -10.70 -9.03
N LYS A 183 -24.80 -10.12 -7.84
CA LYS A 183 -24.30 -8.73 -7.72
C LYS A 183 -22.78 -8.66 -7.69
N GLN A 184 -22.10 -9.77 -7.43
CA GLN A 184 -20.66 -9.83 -7.20
C GLN A 184 -19.94 -10.77 -8.17
N LEU A 185 -20.64 -11.77 -8.73
CA LEU A 185 -20.06 -12.80 -9.58
C LEU A 185 -20.75 -12.85 -10.93
N ASP A 186 -19.98 -13.24 -11.94
CA ASP A 186 -20.50 -13.67 -13.23
C ASP A 186 -20.91 -15.16 -13.18
N GLN A 187 -21.45 -15.66 -14.28
CA GLN A 187 -21.99 -17.02 -14.34
C GLN A 187 -20.93 -18.09 -14.04
N THR A 188 -19.70 -17.92 -14.54
CA THR A 188 -18.60 -18.86 -14.32
C THR A 188 -18.20 -18.92 -12.85
N ALA A 189 -17.90 -17.78 -12.23
CA ALA A 189 -17.54 -17.73 -10.82
C ALA A 189 -18.70 -18.18 -9.91
N SER A 190 -19.94 -17.84 -10.27
CA SER A 190 -21.14 -18.33 -9.58
C SER A 190 -21.23 -19.85 -9.61
N ARG A 191 -20.97 -20.49 -10.75
CA ARG A 191 -21.05 -21.95 -10.89
C ARG A 191 -19.93 -22.66 -10.14
N LEU A 192 -18.73 -22.11 -10.13
CA LEU A 192 -17.60 -22.60 -9.33
C LEU A 192 -17.95 -22.56 -7.84
N LEU A 193 -18.42 -21.41 -7.35
CA LEU A 193 -18.86 -21.26 -5.96
C LEU A 193 -19.98 -22.26 -5.61
N GLN A 194 -21.00 -22.37 -6.48
CA GLN A 194 -22.09 -23.32 -6.27
C GLN A 194 -21.57 -24.75 -6.15
N THR A 195 -20.70 -25.18 -7.05
CA THR A 195 -20.15 -26.55 -7.06
C THR A 195 -19.38 -26.86 -5.77
N GLU A 196 -18.57 -25.91 -5.29
CA GLU A 196 -17.84 -26.07 -4.03
C GLU A 196 -18.77 -26.14 -2.81
N LEU A 197 -19.87 -25.38 -2.82
CA LEU A 197 -20.87 -25.41 -1.74
C LEU A 197 -21.73 -26.69 -1.79
N GLU A 198 -22.04 -27.19 -2.98
CA GLU A 198 -22.70 -28.50 -3.18
C GLU A 198 -21.83 -29.64 -2.67
N ARG A 199 -20.50 -29.59 -2.93
CA ARG A 199 -19.53 -30.56 -2.36
C ARG A 199 -19.51 -30.56 -0.84
N LYS A 200 -19.85 -29.43 -0.21
CA LYS A 200 -19.99 -29.29 1.25
C LYS A 200 -21.38 -29.71 1.75
N GLY A 201 -22.25 -30.24 0.89
CA GLY A 201 -23.54 -30.81 1.28
C GLY A 201 -24.72 -29.84 1.26
N LEU A 202 -24.55 -28.64 0.67
CA LEU A 202 -25.69 -27.76 0.42
C LEU A 202 -26.47 -28.21 -0.83
N THR A 203 -27.79 -28.12 -0.79
CA THR A 203 -28.64 -28.35 -1.96
C THR A 203 -29.08 -27.02 -2.55
N PHE A 204 -28.94 -26.80 -3.85
CA PHE A 204 -29.41 -25.58 -4.52
C PHE A 204 -30.69 -25.83 -5.31
N LEU A 205 -31.69 -24.99 -5.04
CA LEU A 205 -32.97 -24.91 -5.74
C LEU A 205 -33.05 -23.56 -6.44
N LEU A 206 -32.38 -23.48 -7.59
CA LEU A 206 -32.32 -22.28 -8.44
C LEU A 206 -33.56 -22.18 -9.33
N GLU A 207 -33.85 -20.96 -9.80
CA GLU A 207 -35.05 -20.66 -10.60
C GLU A 207 -36.36 -21.08 -9.89
N LYS A 208 -36.37 -20.99 -8.55
CA LYS A 208 -37.53 -21.33 -7.72
C LYS A 208 -38.11 -20.08 -7.07
N ASP A 209 -39.30 -19.70 -7.52
CA ASP A 209 -40.11 -18.64 -6.90
C ASP A 209 -40.90 -19.19 -5.71
N THR A 210 -40.59 -18.69 -4.51
CA THR A 210 -41.36 -19.00 -3.30
C THR A 210 -42.64 -18.17 -3.26
N VAL A 211 -43.80 -18.83 -3.10
CA VAL A 211 -45.11 -18.15 -3.08
C VAL A 211 -45.79 -18.16 -1.72
N SER A 212 -45.51 -19.15 -0.87
CA SER A 212 -46.00 -19.19 0.52
C SER A 212 -45.18 -20.15 1.38
N ILE A 213 -45.28 -19.96 2.68
CA ILE A 213 -44.74 -20.85 3.71
C ILE A 213 -45.89 -21.75 4.22
N SER A 214 -45.71 -23.07 4.22
CA SER A 214 -46.72 -24.03 4.69
C SER A 214 -46.73 -24.16 6.22
N GLY A 215 -47.60 -25.01 6.78
CA GLY A 215 -47.77 -25.19 8.22
C GLY A 215 -48.86 -24.32 8.84
N THR A 216 -49.15 -24.55 10.12
CA THR A 216 -50.21 -23.86 10.88
C THR A 216 -49.64 -22.64 11.61
N SER A 217 -49.38 -22.73 12.93
CA SER A 217 -48.70 -21.69 13.70
C SER A 217 -47.19 -21.65 13.44
N ARG A 218 -46.64 -22.79 13.01
CA ARG A 218 -45.23 -23.02 12.77
C ARG A 218 -45.00 -23.46 11.33
N ALA A 219 -43.89 -23.03 10.74
CA ALA A 219 -43.47 -23.45 9.41
C ALA A 219 -43.08 -24.95 9.38
N ASP A 220 -43.56 -25.68 8.36
CA ASP A 220 -43.16 -27.07 8.06
C ASP A 220 -42.66 -27.25 6.60
N GLY A 221 -42.64 -26.17 5.82
CA GLY A 221 -42.21 -26.20 4.44
C GLY A 221 -42.48 -24.92 3.65
N ILE A 222 -42.14 -25.00 2.36
CA ILE A 222 -42.21 -23.93 1.38
C ILE A 222 -42.98 -24.43 0.17
N CYS A 223 -43.87 -23.60 -0.37
CA CYS A 223 -44.57 -23.85 -1.63
C CYS A 223 -44.01 -22.93 -2.73
N PHE A 224 -43.75 -23.53 -3.90
CA PHE A 224 -43.21 -22.82 -5.05
C PHE A 224 -44.29 -22.53 -6.10
N LYS A 225 -44.01 -21.55 -6.97
CA LYS A 225 -44.93 -21.11 -8.04
C LYS A 225 -45.24 -22.21 -9.06
N ASP A 226 -44.33 -23.15 -9.26
CA ASP A 226 -44.50 -24.29 -10.18
C ASP A 226 -45.33 -25.44 -9.59
N GLY A 227 -45.87 -25.26 -8.37
CA GLY A 227 -46.67 -26.26 -7.66
C GLY A 227 -45.86 -27.27 -6.85
N SER A 228 -44.52 -27.27 -6.96
CA SER A 228 -43.68 -28.11 -6.11
C SER A 228 -43.56 -27.55 -4.68
N SER A 229 -43.11 -28.39 -3.74
CA SER A 229 -42.93 -28.00 -2.33
C SER A 229 -41.66 -28.60 -1.72
N LEU A 230 -41.08 -27.91 -0.74
CA LEU A 230 -39.95 -28.36 0.05
C LEU A 230 -40.33 -28.44 1.53
N LYS A 231 -40.02 -29.54 2.22
CA LYS A 231 -40.18 -29.62 3.69
C LYS A 231 -39.01 -28.92 4.38
N ALA A 232 -39.30 -28.04 5.33
CA ALA A 232 -38.31 -27.32 6.12
C ALA A 232 -38.91 -26.89 7.46
N ASP A 233 -38.17 -27.13 8.54
CA ASP A 233 -38.56 -26.72 9.89
C ASP A 233 -38.06 -25.31 10.21
N LEU A 234 -36.94 -24.91 9.59
CA LEU A 234 -36.32 -23.60 9.75
C LEU A 234 -36.23 -22.92 8.39
N ILE A 235 -36.71 -21.68 8.32
CA ILE A 235 -36.69 -20.89 7.09
C ILE A 235 -35.95 -19.59 7.37
N VAL A 236 -34.86 -19.36 6.67
CA VAL A 236 -34.08 -18.13 6.76
C VAL A 236 -34.35 -17.28 5.52
N MET A 237 -34.88 -16.07 5.72
CA MET A 237 -35.08 -15.10 4.65
C MET A 237 -33.88 -14.17 4.53
N ALA A 238 -33.09 -14.37 3.48
CA ALA A 238 -31.91 -13.60 3.12
C ALA A 238 -32.09 -12.88 1.76
N ALA A 239 -33.28 -12.30 1.51
CA ALA A 239 -33.65 -11.64 0.27
C ALA A 239 -33.16 -10.18 0.16
N GLY A 240 -32.03 -9.85 0.80
CA GLY A 240 -31.47 -8.51 0.89
C GLY A 240 -31.90 -7.75 2.15
N VAL A 241 -31.55 -6.46 2.20
CA VAL A 241 -31.83 -5.57 3.33
C VAL A 241 -32.49 -4.27 2.86
N ARG A 242 -33.20 -3.59 3.76
CA ARG A 242 -33.82 -2.29 3.52
C ARG A 242 -33.32 -1.24 4.51
N PRO A 243 -32.88 -0.06 4.05
CA PRO A 243 -32.52 1.05 4.93
C PRO A 243 -33.62 1.41 5.93
N ASN A 244 -33.25 1.63 7.19
CA ASN A 244 -34.17 2.00 8.25
C ASN A 244 -34.42 3.52 8.25
N ILE A 245 -35.38 3.97 7.43
CA ILE A 245 -35.65 5.40 7.16
C ILE A 245 -36.85 5.97 7.93
N GLN A 246 -37.65 5.14 8.62
CA GLN A 246 -38.89 5.57 9.25
C GLN A 246 -38.70 6.74 10.23
N LEU A 247 -37.60 6.75 10.99
CA LEU A 247 -37.29 7.85 11.90
C LEU A 247 -37.15 9.19 11.15
N ALA A 248 -36.41 9.18 10.04
CA ALA A 248 -36.20 10.36 9.20
C ALA A 248 -37.51 10.82 8.52
N VAL A 249 -38.31 9.88 8.00
CA VAL A 249 -39.63 10.17 7.41
C VAL A 249 -40.52 10.89 8.43
N SER A 250 -40.62 10.35 9.65
CA SER A 250 -41.45 10.94 10.70
C SER A 250 -40.98 12.32 11.18
N ALA A 251 -39.70 12.63 10.94
CA ALA A 251 -39.04 13.88 11.32
C ALA A 251 -39.05 14.93 10.19
N GLY A 252 -39.65 14.63 9.03
CA GLY A 252 -39.66 15.53 7.87
C GLY A 252 -38.33 15.63 7.13
N ILE A 253 -37.37 14.73 7.41
CA ILE A 253 -36.07 14.70 6.75
C ILE A 253 -36.23 14.07 5.35
N ALA A 254 -35.56 14.65 4.34
CA ALA A 254 -35.62 14.16 2.98
C ALA A 254 -35.07 12.72 2.86
N VAL A 255 -35.88 11.84 2.24
CA VAL A 255 -35.54 10.44 1.99
C VAL A 255 -35.87 10.05 0.55
N ASN A 256 -35.19 9.03 0.05
CA ASN A 256 -35.55 8.28 -1.14
C ASN A 256 -35.56 6.79 -0.79
N ARG A 257 -34.53 6.03 -1.21
CA ARG A 257 -34.33 4.65 -0.75
C ARG A 257 -33.63 4.65 0.62
N GLY A 258 -32.77 5.64 0.86
CA GLY A 258 -32.19 5.97 2.16
C GLY A 258 -32.44 7.43 2.56
N ILE A 259 -31.83 7.85 3.67
CA ILE A 259 -31.77 9.23 4.13
C ILE A 259 -30.81 9.99 3.23
N ILE A 260 -31.30 10.99 2.50
CA ILE A 260 -30.50 11.73 1.52
C ILE A 260 -29.48 12.59 2.26
N VAL A 261 -28.20 12.47 1.89
CA VAL A 261 -27.10 13.24 2.46
C VAL A 261 -26.19 13.87 1.40
N ASN A 262 -25.60 15.02 1.75
CA ASN A 262 -24.54 15.66 0.96
C ASN A 262 -23.14 15.07 1.28
N ASP A 263 -22.08 15.57 0.65
CA ASP A 263 -20.69 15.09 0.86
C ASP A 263 -20.20 15.21 2.31
N TYR A 264 -20.80 16.08 3.11
CA TYR A 264 -20.48 16.22 4.54
C TYR A 264 -21.39 15.38 5.45
N MET A 265 -22.14 14.45 4.86
CA MET A 265 -23.10 13.55 5.52
C MET A 265 -24.25 14.29 6.20
N GLN A 266 -24.55 15.52 5.77
CA GLN A 266 -25.65 16.34 6.29
C GLN A 266 -26.95 15.97 5.60
N THR A 267 -28.05 15.90 6.36
CA THR A 267 -29.39 15.71 5.79
C THR A 267 -29.99 17.04 5.36
N SER A 268 -31.27 17.04 4.94
CA SER A 268 -32.03 18.27 4.67
C SER A 268 -32.26 19.15 5.90
N GLU A 269 -32.05 18.63 7.11
CA GLU A 269 -32.33 19.32 8.36
C GLU A 269 -31.04 19.81 9.05
N PRO A 270 -30.98 21.07 9.51
CA PRO A 270 -29.81 21.60 10.21
C PRO A 270 -29.44 20.78 11.45
N ASN A 271 -28.14 20.55 11.63
CA ASN A 271 -27.57 19.76 12.73
C ASN A 271 -28.00 18.28 12.79
N VAL A 272 -28.68 17.77 11.76
CA VAL A 272 -28.97 16.36 11.60
C VAL A 272 -28.11 15.77 10.47
N TYR A 273 -27.52 14.63 10.76
CA TYR A 273 -26.58 13.93 9.89
C TYR A 273 -26.97 12.47 9.78
N ALA A 274 -26.56 11.76 8.73
CA ALA A 274 -26.76 10.32 8.62
C ALA A 274 -25.51 9.62 8.06
N VAL A 275 -25.19 8.45 8.62
CA VAL A 275 -24.06 7.60 8.19
C VAL A 275 -24.47 6.12 8.23
N GLY A 276 -23.80 5.28 7.47
CA GLY A 276 -24.10 3.85 7.44
C GLY A 276 -25.07 3.49 6.31
N GLU A 277 -25.63 2.28 6.38
CA GLU A 277 -26.53 1.75 5.34
C GLU A 277 -27.85 2.52 5.22
N CYS A 278 -28.20 3.33 6.23
CA CYS A 278 -29.37 4.20 6.17
C CYS A 278 -29.14 5.47 5.33
N ALA A 279 -27.89 5.83 5.01
CA ALA A 279 -27.55 7.03 4.29
C ALA A 279 -27.44 6.79 2.78
N GLU A 280 -28.06 7.67 2.00
CA GLU A 280 -28.02 7.71 0.53
C GLU A 280 -27.21 8.93 0.09
N HIS A 281 -26.02 8.69 -0.47
CA HIS A 281 -25.10 9.73 -0.96
C HIS A 281 -25.04 9.67 -2.49
N ASN A 282 -25.33 10.79 -3.17
CA ASN A 282 -25.39 10.87 -4.63
C ASN A 282 -26.20 9.72 -5.28
N GLY A 283 -27.37 9.42 -4.72
CA GLY A 283 -28.27 8.35 -5.20
C GLY A 283 -27.81 6.91 -4.87
N THR A 284 -26.66 6.76 -4.22
CA THR A 284 -26.03 5.47 -3.94
C THR A 284 -26.22 5.07 -2.48
N LEU A 285 -26.57 3.79 -2.27
CA LEU A 285 -26.63 3.15 -0.97
C LEU A 285 -25.47 2.16 -0.86
N TYR A 286 -24.70 2.26 0.23
CA TYR A 286 -23.59 1.35 0.48
C TYR A 286 -23.97 0.31 1.54
N GLY A 287 -23.70 -0.97 1.23
CA GLY A 287 -23.88 -2.12 2.13
C GLY A 287 -22.56 -2.77 2.54
N LEU A 288 -21.45 -2.01 2.52
CA LEU A 288 -20.09 -2.52 2.74
C LEU A 288 -19.38 -1.69 3.81
N ALA A 289 -18.63 -2.33 4.71
CA ALA A 289 -18.02 -1.65 5.85
C ALA A 289 -17.08 -0.49 5.48
N ALA A 290 -16.26 -0.63 4.42
CA ALA A 290 -15.28 0.40 4.05
C ALA A 290 -15.95 1.74 3.69
N PRO A 291 -16.93 1.77 2.75
CA PRO A 291 -17.71 2.98 2.49
C PRO A 291 -18.35 3.58 3.75
N LEU A 292 -18.94 2.76 4.63
CA LEU A 292 -19.61 3.27 5.83
C LEU A 292 -18.63 3.91 6.82
N TYR A 293 -17.40 3.41 6.89
CA TYR A 293 -16.35 3.98 7.74
C TYR A 293 -15.78 5.26 7.14
N GLU A 294 -15.67 5.35 5.82
CA GLU A 294 -15.31 6.58 5.10
C GLU A 294 -16.34 7.68 5.32
N GLN A 295 -17.64 7.36 5.25
CA GLN A 295 -18.73 8.28 5.62
C GLN A 295 -18.56 8.79 7.06
N GLY A 296 -18.30 7.89 8.01
CA GLY A 296 -18.06 8.25 9.41
C GLY A 296 -16.85 9.17 9.61
N LYS A 297 -15.74 8.92 8.89
CA LYS A 297 -14.54 9.75 8.89
C LYS A 297 -14.82 11.16 8.33
N ALA A 298 -15.53 11.26 7.21
CA ALA A 298 -15.91 12.53 6.60
C ALA A 298 -16.78 13.36 7.55
N LEU A 299 -17.82 12.75 8.13
CA LEU A 299 -18.69 13.41 9.09
C LEU A 299 -17.92 13.88 10.33
N ALA A 300 -17.05 13.03 10.89
CA ALA A 300 -16.27 13.36 12.08
C ALA A 300 -15.38 14.60 11.86
N LYS A 301 -14.69 14.69 10.71
CA LYS A 301 -13.89 15.88 10.34
C LYS A 301 -14.77 17.13 10.27
N HIS A 302 -15.90 17.04 9.57
CA HIS A 302 -16.86 18.15 9.41
C HIS A 302 -17.35 18.67 10.76
N ILE A 303 -17.90 17.82 11.63
CA ILE A 303 -18.47 18.27 12.90
C ILE A 303 -17.41 18.70 13.92
N CYS A 304 -16.17 18.20 13.79
CA CYS A 304 -15.04 18.65 14.58
C CYS A 304 -14.43 19.97 14.07
N GLY A 305 -14.75 20.41 12.85
CA GLY A 305 -14.18 21.62 12.25
C GLY A 305 -12.76 21.41 11.72
N ALA A 306 -12.38 20.17 11.43
CA ALA A 306 -11.12 19.84 10.78
C ALA A 306 -11.24 19.99 9.26
N PRO A 307 -10.15 20.29 8.52
CA PRO A 307 -10.16 20.32 7.06
C PRO A 307 -10.74 19.03 6.48
N CYS A 308 -11.74 19.17 5.60
CA CYS A 308 -12.48 18.06 5.02
C CYS A 308 -12.94 18.42 3.60
N GLU A 309 -12.60 17.58 2.63
CA GLU A 309 -13.05 17.70 1.23
C GLU A 309 -14.44 17.08 0.99
N GLY A 310 -15.06 16.52 2.04
CA GLY A 310 -16.28 15.73 1.94
C GLY A 310 -16.03 14.28 1.46
N TYR A 311 -17.07 13.46 1.55
CA TYR A 311 -17.13 12.11 1.05
C TYR A 311 -17.49 12.12 -0.43
N GLN A 312 -16.64 11.53 -1.27
CA GLN A 312 -16.77 11.55 -2.73
C GLN A 312 -17.42 10.28 -3.31
N GLY A 313 -17.91 9.40 -2.44
CA GLY A 313 -18.32 8.04 -2.81
C GLY A 313 -17.14 7.05 -2.78
N SER A 314 -17.46 5.75 -2.77
CA SER A 314 -16.48 4.67 -2.77
C SER A 314 -16.74 3.70 -3.93
N ALA A 315 -15.68 3.14 -4.50
CA ALA A 315 -15.81 2.01 -5.42
C ALA A 315 -16.21 0.76 -4.62
N PRO A 316 -17.28 0.03 -5.02
CA PRO A 316 -17.66 -1.19 -4.31
C PRO A 316 -16.61 -2.27 -4.56
N SER A 317 -15.99 -2.73 -3.47
CA SER A 317 -15.10 -3.89 -3.45
C SER A 317 -15.55 -4.84 -2.34
N ALA A 318 -15.75 -6.10 -2.69
CA ALA A 318 -16.21 -7.12 -1.76
C ALA A 318 -15.22 -8.29 -1.76
N ALA A 319 -14.65 -8.57 -0.59
CA ALA A 319 -14.03 -9.86 -0.30
C ALA A 319 -15.09 -10.74 0.34
N LEU A 320 -15.36 -11.88 -0.27
CA LEU A 320 -16.38 -12.84 0.15
C LEU A 320 -15.65 -14.07 0.69
N LYS A 321 -15.90 -14.41 1.95
CA LYS A 321 -15.35 -15.62 2.57
C LYS A 321 -16.50 -16.55 2.88
N ILE A 322 -16.86 -17.38 1.90
CA ILE A 322 -17.91 -18.37 2.08
C ILE A 322 -17.23 -19.74 2.11
N ALA A 323 -17.35 -20.45 3.24
CA ALA A 323 -16.86 -21.80 3.41
C ALA A 323 -15.35 -22.01 3.10
N ALA A 324 -14.51 -21.05 3.48
CA ALA A 324 -13.07 -21.01 3.20
C ALA A 324 -12.71 -20.91 1.70
N ILE A 325 -13.65 -20.48 0.86
CA ILE A 325 -13.40 -20.20 -0.56
C ILE A 325 -13.07 -18.72 -0.70
N ASP A 326 -11.88 -18.42 -1.21
CA ASP A 326 -11.44 -17.05 -1.45
C ASP A 326 -12.06 -16.51 -2.73
N VAL A 327 -12.94 -15.52 -2.57
CA VAL A 327 -13.57 -14.83 -3.70
C VAL A 327 -13.49 -13.33 -3.47
N TRP A 328 -13.13 -12.59 -4.52
CA TRP A 328 -13.07 -11.14 -4.49
C TRP A 328 -13.63 -10.56 -5.78
N SER A 329 -14.39 -9.48 -5.67
CA SER A 329 -14.78 -8.69 -6.82
C SER A 329 -14.84 -7.20 -6.52
N ALA A 330 -14.64 -6.39 -7.56
CA ALA A 330 -14.76 -4.95 -7.50
C ALA A 330 -15.26 -4.37 -8.82
N GLY A 331 -15.99 -3.26 -8.75
CA GLY A 331 -16.51 -2.58 -9.95
C GLY A 331 -17.58 -3.39 -10.69
N LYS A 332 -17.61 -3.28 -12.03
CA LYS A 332 -18.53 -3.99 -12.90
C LYS A 332 -18.16 -5.48 -13.01
N VAL A 333 -19.15 -6.36 -12.81
CA VAL A 333 -18.96 -7.82 -12.84
C VAL A 333 -19.61 -8.47 -14.07
N HIS A 334 -20.65 -7.83 -14.62
CA HIS A 334 -21.38 -8.26 -15.81
C HIS A 334 -20.93 -7.51 -17.04
N GLU A 335 -20.87 -8.23 -18.15
CA GLU A 335 -20.59 -7.67 -19.47
C GLU A 335 -21.84 -6.96 -20.01
N ASP A 336 -21.62 -5.80 -20.62
CA ASP A 336 -22.58 -5.05 -21.44
C ASP A 336 -21.96 -4.76 -22.83
N GLU A 337 -22.74 -4.17 -23.74
CA GLU A 337 -22.33 -3.88 -25.13
C GLU A 337 -21.10 -2.98 -25.24
N ARG A 338 -20.76 -2.22 -24.19
CA ARG A 338 -19.60 -1.31 -24.16
C ARG A 338 -18.38 -1.91 -23.50
N THR A 339 -18.48 -3.14 -23.00
CA THR A 339 -17.40 -3.78 -22.24
C THR A 339 -16.71 -4.89 -23.00
N THR A 340 -15.42 -5.06 -22.74
CA THR A 340 -14.63 -6.22 -23.16
C THR A 340 -14.02 -6.90 -21.94
N SER A 341 -13.69 -8.19 -22.02
CA SER A 341 -13.16 -8.93 -20.88
C SER A 341 -11.93 -9.76 -21.22
N ILE A 342 -11.03 -9.88 -20.24
CA ILE A 342 -9.96 -10.88 -20.24
C ILE A 342 -10.29 -11.89 -19.14
N LYS A 343 -10.32 -13.17 -19.49
CA LYS A 343 -10.66 -14.28 -18.60
C LYS A 343 -9.53 -15.30 -18.59
N ILE A 344 -9.13 -15.73 -17.41
CA ILE A 344 -8.23 -16.85 -17.17
C ILE A 344 -9.00 -17.85 -16.31
N TYR A 345 -9.02 -19.10 -16.74
CA TYR A 345 -9.69 -20.16 -16.03
C TYR A 345 -8.83 -21.42 -16.06
N ASP A 346 -8.40 -21.85 -14.87
CA ASP A 346 -7.72 -23.12 -14.65
C ASP A 346 -8.66 -24.04 -13.88
N GLU A 347 -9.24 -25.01 -14.60
CA GLU A 347 -10.20 -25.97 -14.03
C GLU A 347 -9.55 -26.93 -13.04
N GLN A 348 -8.26 -27.23 -13.22
CA GLN A 348 -7.55 -28.20 -12.38
C GLN A 348 -7.30 -27.65 -10.99
N THR A 349 -6.92 -26.37 -10.91
CA THR A 349 -6.71 -25.67 -9.63
C THR A 349 -7.95 -24.95 -9.12
N GLY A 350 -9.01 -24.85 -9.94
CA GLY A 350 -10.24 -24.13 -9.60
C GLY A 350 -10.04 -22.61 -9.54
N ILE A 351 -9.02 -22.07 -10.22
CA ILE A 351 -8.71 -20.64 -10.23
C ILE A 351 -9.41 -19.96 -11.40
N TYR A 352 -10.15 -18.90 -11.11
CA TYR A 352 -10.77 -18.05 -12.13
C TYR A 352 -10.45 -16.58 -11.89
N LYS A 353 -9.91 -15.90 -12.91
CA LYS A 353 -9.63 -14.47 -12.90
C LYS A 353 -10.30 -13.81 -14.10
N LYS A 354 -11.03 -12.73 -13.87
CA LYS A 354 -11.64 -11.91 -14.90
C LYS A 354 -11.36 -10.44 -14.66
N ALA A 355 -10.94 -9.74 -15.70
CA ALA A 355 -10.88 -8.29 -15.75
C ALA A 355 -11.81 -7.79 -16.85
N LEU A 356 -12.65 -6.80 -16.53
CA LEU A 356 -13.64 -6.20 -17.41
C LEU A 356 -13.22 -4.76 -17.72
N PHE A 357 -13.26 -4.37 -18.99
CA PHE A 357 -12.81 -3.08 -19.48
C PHE A 357 -13.95 -2.33 -20.16
N GLU A 358 -14.02 -1.02 -19.96
CA GLU A 358 -14.88 -0.09 -20.69
C GLU A 358 -13.99 1.04 -21.19
N ASP A 359 -14.07 1.37 -22.49
CA ASP A 359 -13.19 2.35 -23.13
C ASP A 359 -11.69 2.10 -22.84
N ASP A 360 -11.26 0.83 -22.98
CA ASP A 360 -9.91 0.31 -22.68
C ASP A 360 -9.41 0.50 -21.24
N LYS A 361 -10.26 0.96 -20.32
CA LYS A 361 -9.95 1.14 -18.89
C LYS A 361 -10.59 0.07 -18.04
N LEU A 362 -9.89 -0.36 -16.99
CA LEU A 362 -10.44 -1.35 -16.06
C LEU A 362 -11.73 -0.81 -15.40
N ALA A 363 -12.84 -1.51 -15.65
CA ALA A 363 -14.16 -1.20 -15.13
C ALA A 363 -14.58 -2.16 -14.00
N GLY A 364 -13.98 -3.34 -13.92
CA GLY A 364 -14.15 -4.24 -12.79
C GLY A 364 -13.35 -5.53 -12.91
N ALA A 365 -13.36 -6.33 -11.84
CA ALA A 365 -12.60 -7.57 -11.76
C ALA A 365 -13.26 -8.59 -10.84
N ILE A 366 -13.03 -9.87 -11.14
CA ILE A 366 -13.40 -11.03 -10.30
C ILE A 366 -12.17 -11.91 -10.15
N LEU A 367 -11.87 -12.30 -8.91
CA LEU A 367 -10.84 -13.28 -8.57
C LEU A 367 -11.50 -14.38 -7.73
N PHE A 368 -11.32 -15.63 -8.12
CA PHE A 368 -11.87 -16.81 -7.46
C PHE A 368 -10.78 -17.86 -7.30
N GLY A 369 -10.72 -18.48 -6.12
CA GLY A 369 -9.71 -19.50 -5.76
C GLY A 369 -8.37 -18.88 -5.37
N ASP A 370 -7.89 -17.90 -6.13
CA ASP A 370 -6.68 -17.12 -5.82
C ASP A 370 -6.99 -15.62 -5.84
N THR A 371 -6.99 -15.00 -4.66
CA THR A 371 -7.29 -13.56 -4.49
C THR A 371 -6.08 -12.73 -4.06
N ARG A 372 -4.85 -13.27 -4.16
CA ARG A 372 -3.63 -12.57 -3.73
C ARG A 372 -3.45 -11.23 -4.45
N ASP A 373 -3.80 -11.17 -5.73
CA ASP A 373 -3.69 -9.97 -6.57
C ASP A 373 -4.75 -8.88 -6.30
N LYS A 374 -5.70 -9.10 -5.36
CA LYS A 374 -6.86 -8.22 -5.19
C LYS A 374 -6.51 -6.75 -5.00
N GLN A 375 -5.44 -6.44 -4.27
CA GLN A 375 -5.02 -5.06 -4.04
C GLN A 375 -4.53 -4.41 -5.32
N ARG A 376 -3.74 -5.13 -6.13
CA ARG A 376 -3.24 -4.67 -7.43
C ARG A 376 -4.40 -4.38 -8.40
N PHE A 377 -5.40 -5.26 -8.45
CA PHE A 377 -6.60 -5.04 -9.28
C PHE A 377 -7.45 -3.86 -8.77
N LEU A 378 -7.60 -3.71 -7.45
CA LEU A 378 -8.31 -2.57 -6.86
C LEU A 378 -7.61 -1.25 -7.19
N ASP A 379 -6.28 -1.20 -7.04
CA ASP A 379 -5.48 -0.04 -7.41
C ASP A 379 -5.61 0.30 -8.89
N SER A 380 -5.54 -0.71 -9.77
CA SER A 380 -5.75 -0.54 -11.21
C SER A 380 -7.16 0.00 -11.52
N LEU A 381 -8.18 -0.44 -10.78
CA LEU A 381 -9.57 0.00 -10.95
C LEU A 381 -9.74 1.45 -10.50
N LEU A 382 -9.24 1.80 -9.31
CA LEU A 382 -9.30 3.16 -8.77
C LEU A 382 -8.54 4.16 -9.63
N LYS A 383 -7.40 3.76 -10.20
CA LYS A 383 -6.57 4.57 -11.11
C LYS A 383 -7.03 4.50 -12.58
N GLN A 384 -8.12 3.79 -12.88
CA GLN A 384 -8.63 3.56 -14.24
C GLN A 384 -7.54 3.16 -15.24
N ARG A 385 -6.70 2.19 -14.86
CA ARG A 385 -5.55 1.78 -15.68
C ARG A 385 -5.99 1.12 -16.99
N ASP A 386 -5.17 1.35 -18.02
CA ASP A 386 -5.35 0.84 -19.38
C ASP A 386 -5.22 -0.70 -19.47
N ILE A 387 -5.94 -1.29 -20.42
CA ILE A 387 -5.98 -2.72 -20.71
C ILE A 387 -4.59 -3.34 -20.91
N SER A 388 -3.65 -2.63 -21.53
CA SER A 388 -2.28 -3.12 -21.75
C SER A 388 -1.54 -3.43 -20.45
N ILE A 389 -1.77 -2.63 -19.40
CA ILE A 389 -1.16 -2.81 -18.08
C ILE A 389 -1.84 -3.97 -17.36
N VAL A 390 -3.16 -3.99 -17.32
CA VAL A 390 -3.93 -5.01 -16.58
C VAL A 390 -3.83 -6.38 -17.24
N LYS A 391 -3.71 -6.44 -18.57
CA LYS A 391 -3.46 -7.68 -19.31
C LYS A 391 -2.16 -8.36 -18.90
N LYS A 392 -1.09 -7.60 -18.65
CA LYS A 392 0.15 -8.17 -18.11
C LYS A 392 -0.06 -8.68 -16.68
N GLN A 393 -0.74 -7.89 -15.84
CA GLN A 393 -1.04 -8.27 -14.46
C GLN A 393 -1.82 -9.59 -14.37
N ILE A 394 -2.83 -9.79 -15.23
CA ILE A 394 -3.67 -11.00 -15.17
C ILE A 394 -2.93 -12.24 -15.72
N ILE A 395 -2.09 -12.09 -16.75
CA ILE A 395 -1.41 -13.21 -17.43
C ILE A 395 -0.10 -13.63 -16.74
N GLU A 396 0.68 -12.68 -16.25
CA GLU A 396 1.98 -12.95 -15.65
C GLU A 396 1.82 -13.20 -14.14
N PRO A 397 2.03 -14.43 -13.65
CA PRO A 397 2.11 -14.68 -12.22
C PRO A 397 3.35 -13.96 -11.66
N GLU A 398 3.21 -13.26 -10.54
CA GLU A 398 4.39 -12.83 -9.80
C GLU A 398 5.20 -14.06 -9.35
N ASN A 399 6.52 -14.00 -9.55
CA ASN A 399 7.42 -14.87 -8.81
C ASN A 399 7.16 -14.65 -7.32
N THR A 400 6.97 -15.74 -6.59
CA THR A 400 6.70 -15.82 -5.16
C THR A 400 7.90 -15.39 -4.29
N GLY A 401 8.54 -14.27 -4.61
CA GLY A 401 9.48 -13.57 -3.74
C GLY A 401 8.69 -12.51 -2.98
N THR A 402 8.47 -12.79 -1.68
CA THR A 402 8.09 -11.83 -0.64
C THR A 402 7.17 -10.68 -1.10
N LEU A 403 5.88 -10.99 -1.21
CA LEU A 403 4.79 -10.04 -1.51
C LEU A 403 4.85 -8.75 -0.66
N PHE A 404 5.48 -8.80 0.52
CA PHE A 404 5.69 -7.63 1.37
C PHE A 404 6.95 -6.84 1.05
N ASP A 405 8.01 -7.42 0.48
CA ASP A 405 9.25 -6.68 0.18
C ASP A 405 9.04 -5.67 -0.95
N SER A 406 8.12 -5.96 -1.87
CA SER A 406 7.70 -5.03 -2.94
C SER A 406 6.63 -4.02 -2.50
N MET A 407 5.94 -4.25 -1.38
CA MET A 407 4.93 -3.34 -0.85
C MET A 407 5.57 -2.18 -0.07
N SER A 408 5.24 -0.95 -0.44
CA SER A 408 5.60 0.23 0.36
C SER A 408 4.86 0.27 1.69
N SER A 409 5.43 0.93 2.71
CA SER A 409 4.77 1.11 4.03
C SER A 409 3.44 1.89 3.93
N SER A 410 3.23 2.63 2.84
CA SER A 410 2.00 3.38 2.57
C SER A 410 0.87 2.54 1.97
N GLU A 411 1.17 1.35 1.44
CA GLU A 411 0.17 0.50 0.80
C GLU A 411 -0.81 -0.09 1.80
N THR A 412 -2.09 -0.13 1.40
CA THR A 412 -3.19 -0.57 2.26
C THR A 412 -3.25 -2.10 2.31
N ILE A 413 -3.13 -2.66 3.52
CA ILE A 413 -3.37 -4.10 3.77
C ILE A 413 -4.85 -4.32 4.14
N CYS A 414 -5.43 -3.46 4.99
CA CYS A 414 -6.83 -3.58 5.42
C CYS A 414 -7.70 -2.47 4.81
N GLN A 415 -8.39 -2.78 3.71
CA GLN A 415 -9.26 -1.81 3.03
C GLN A 415 -10.38 -1.26 3.92
N CYS A 416 -11.05 -2.12 4.71
CA CYS A 416 -12.18 -1.68 5.54
C CYS A 416 -11.80 -0.62 6.57
N ASN A 417 -10.62 -0.74 7.16
CA ASN A 417 -10.16 0.20 8.21
C ASN A 417 -9.19 1.25 7.67
N SER A 418 -8.77 1.12 6.41
CA SER A 418 -7.70 1.88 5.76
C SER A 418 -6.37 1.75 6.53
N VAL A 419 -5.99 0.51 6.89
CA VAL A 419 -4.73 0.23 7.60
C VAL A 419 -3.66 -0.15 6.60
N THR A 420 -2.54 0.56 6.65
CA THR A 420 -1.40 0.34 5.77
C THR A 420 -0.45 -0.72 6.32
N LYS A 421 0.45 -1.23 5.47
CA LYS A 421 1.57 -2.09 5.87
C LYS A 421 2.37 -1.46 7.01
N GLY A 422 2.79 -0.21 6.84
CA GLY A 422 3.58 0.53 7.83
C GLY A 422 2.87 0.68 9.17
N ALA A 423 1.55 0.89 9.18
CA ALA A 423 0.78 0.99 10.41
C ALA A 423 0.71 -0.35 11.19
N ILE A 424 0.75 -1.49 10.48
CA ILE A 424 0.85 -2.81 11.11
C ILE A 424 2.27 -3.05 11.62
N GLU A 425 3.28 -2.76 10.81
CA GLU A 425 4.69 -2.90 11.19
C GLU A 425 5.02 -2.06 12.44
N GLU A 426 4.66 -0.77 12.44
CA GLU A 426 4.86 0.14 13.57
C GLU A 426 4.19 -0.38 14.84
N ALA A 427 2.96 -0.89 14.74
CA ALA A 427 2.23 -1.44 15.88
C ALA A 427 2.88 -2.72 16.43
N VAL A 428 3.32 -3.62 15.54
CA VAL A 428 4.04 -4.85 15.89
C VAL A 428 5.34 -4.53 16.60
N HIS A 429 6.14 -3.59 16.08
CA HIS A 429 7.41 -3.19 16.69
C HIS A 429 7.23 -2.47 18.03
N THR A 430 6.41 -1.42 18.06
CA THR A 430 6.27 -0.54 19.24
C THR A 430 5.64 -1.27 20.43
N LYS A 431 4.78 -2.26 20.17
CA LYS A 431 4.05 -2.99 21.22
C LYS A 431 4.44 -4.47 21.32
N SER A 432 5.45 -4.90 20.55
CA SER A 432 5.94 -6.29 20.51
C SER A 432 4.82 -7.31 20.27
N LEU A 433 3.93 -7.02 19.31
CA LEU A 433 2.79 -7.89 18.99
C LEU A 433 3.28 -9.13 18.23
N THR A 434 2.77 -10.30 18.57
CA THR A 434 3.20 -11.58 17.99
C THR A 434 2.07 -12.34 17.30
N THR A 435 0.82 -11.90 17.52
CA THR A 435 -0.38 -12.58 16.99
C THR A 435 -1.25 -11.63 16.17
N VAL A 436 -2.03 -12.20 15.25
CA VAL A 436 -3.01 -11.43 14.46
C VAL A 436 -4.04 -10.75 15.36
N GLU A 437 -4.43 -11.39 16.44
CA GLU A 437 -5.43 -10.92 17.39
C GLU A 437 -4.95 -9.65 18.12
N GLU A 438 -3.66 -9.60 18.47
CA GLU A 438 -3.02 -8.40 19.01
C GLU A 438 -2.94 -7.28 17.97
N VAL A 439 -2.53 -7.60 16.73
CA VAL A 439 -2.52 -6.63 15.62
C VAL A 439 -3.92 -6.09 15.37
N LYS A 440 -4.94 -6.95 15.37
CA LYS A 440 -6.35 -6.60 15.23
C LYS A 440 -6.79 -5.67 16.36
N HIS A 441 -6.41 -5.94 17.60
CA HIS A 441 -6.75 -5.07 18.72
C HIS A 441 -6.12 -3.68 18.59
N CYS A 442 -4.86 -3.62 18.14
CA CYS A 442 -4.10 -2.37 18.06
C CYS A 442 -4.46 -1.52 16.82
N THR A 443 -4.50 -2.12 15.63
CA THR A 443 -4.63 -1.41 14.35
C THR A 443 -6.03 -1.49 13.75
N LYS A 444 -6.89 -2.40 14.27
CA LYS A 444 -8.17 -2.81 13.67
C LYS A 444 -8.03 -3.59 12.35
N ALA A 445 -6.81 -3.87 11.85
CA ALA A 445 -6.63 -4.78 10.72
C ALA A 445 -7.25 -6.15 11.03
N SER A 446 -7.89 -6.78 10.04
CA SER A 446 -8.64 -8.04 10.21
C SER A 446 -9.85 -7.96 11.15
N GLY A 447 -10.16 -6.78 11.72
CA GLY A 447 -11.23 -6.58 12.69
C GLY A 447 -12.62 -6.33 12.13
N SER A 448 -12.76 -6.08 10.81
CA SER A 448 -14.03 -5.83 10.12
C SER A 448 -14.46 -7.02 9.27
N CYS A 449 -14.08 -7.08 7.98
CA CYS A 449 -14.45 -8.21 7.11
C CYS A 449 -13.52 -9.43 7.21
N GLY A 450 -12.38 -9.32 7.92
CA GLY A 450 -11.38 -10.39 8.00
C GLY A 450 -10.66 -10.74 6.68
N GLY A 451 -10.92 -10.03 5.59
CA GLY A 451 -10.35 -10.31 4.26
C GLY A 451 -8.83 -10.13 4.14
N CYS A 452 -8.23 -9.32 5.03
CA CYS A 452 -6.79 -9.11 5.08
C CYS A 452 -6.06 -10.04 6.06
N LYS A 453 -6.76 -10.95 6.76
CA LYS A 453 -6.16 -11.84 7.78
C LYS A 453 -4.94 -12.61 7.27
N PRO A 454 -4.96 -13.28 6.10
CA PRO A 454 -3.80 -14.01 5.59
C PRO A 454 -2.59 -13.10 5.35
N LEU A 455 -2.81 -11.90 4.79
CA LEU A 455 -1.73 -10.93 4.59
C LEU A 455 -1.14 -10.44 5.92
N VAL A 456 -1.97 -10.26 6.96
CA VAL A 456 -1.46 -9.91 8.30
C VAL A 456 -0.65 -11.06 8.91
N GLU A 457 -1.09 -12.31 8.73
CA GLU A 457 -0.35 -13.49 9.18
C GLU A 457 0.99 -13.64 8.48
N ASP A 458 1.01 -13.46 7.16
CA ASP A 458 2.22 -13.59 6.35
C ASP A 458 3.21 -12.45 6.67
N LEU A 459 2.72 -11.22 6.88
CA LEU A 459 3.55 -10.10 7.34
C LEU A 459 4.13 -10.38 8.72
N LEU A 460 3.33 -10.86 9.68
CA LEU A 460 3.83 -11.25 11.00
C LEU A 460 4.91 -12.34 10.91
N ARG A 461 4.68 -13.37 10.08
CA ARG A 461 5.67 -14.43 9.83
C ARG A 461 6.97 -13.88 9.25
N LEU A 462 6.86 -12.98 8.27
CA LEU A 462 8.00 -12.29 7.68
C LEU A 462 8.76 -11.51 8.77
N MET A 463 8.07 -10.70 9.56
CA MET A 463 8.67 -9.89 10.63
C MET A 463 9.32 -10.72 11.74
N THR A 464 8.86 -11.96 11.97
CA THR A 464 9.49 -12.90 12.92
C THR A 464 10.63 -13.72 12.34
N SER A 465 10.84 -13.72 11.03
CA SER A 465 11.93 -14.46 10.40
C SER A 465 13.26 -13.70 10.57
N SER A 466 14.36 -14.43 10.72
CA SER A 466 15.71 -13.87 10.89
C SER A 466 16.26 -13.11 9.66
N GLU A 467 15.45 -12.96 8.61
CA GLU A 467 15.76 -12.25 7.35
C GLU A 467 15.00 -10.92 7.21
N TYR A 468 14.15 -10.54 8.18
CA TYR A 468 13.46 -9.26 8.14
C TYR A 468 14.41 -8.09 8.44
N THR A 469 14.57 -7.20 7.46
CA THR A 469 15.25 -5.92 7.64
C THR A 469 14.19 -4.83 7.74
N GLU A 470 14.14 -4.16 8.89
CA GLU A 470 13.18 -3.09 9.21
C GLU A 470 13.11 -1.99 8.13
N PRO A 471 11.91 -1.51 7.76
CA PRO A 471 11.73 -0.16 7.24
C PRO A 471 11.40 0.79 8.41
N ALA A 472 12.32 1.70 8.71
CA ALA A 472 12.30 2.54 9.89
C ALA A 472 11.26 3.68 9.86
N VAL A 473 10.62 3.96 11.01
CA VAL A 473 10.17 5.31 11.44
C VAL A 473 11.30 6.27 11.10
N THR A 474 11.06 7.31 10.27
CA THR A 474 12.12 8.12 9.65
C THR A 474 13.22 8.44 10.66
N PRO A 475 14.29 7.64 10.67
CA PRO A 475 15.20 7.66 11.78
C PRO A 475 16.02 8.92 11.63
N SER A 476 16.40 9.53 12.76
CA SER A 476 17.48 10.50 12.75
C SER A 476 18.66 9.90 11.97
N PHE A 477 19.23 10.65 11.02
CA PHE A 477 20.26 10.21 10.09
C PHE A 477 21.41 9.42 10.78
N CYS A 478 21.72 9.80 12.01
CA CYS A 478 22.62 9.11 12.91
C CYS A 478 22.27 9.46 14.36
N GLY A 479 22.59 8.61 15.34
CA GLY A 479 22.45 8.95 16.77
C GLY A 479 23.24 10.18 17.24
N CYS A 480 24.08 10.78 16.38
CA CYS A 480 24.74 12.07 16.65
C CYS A 480 23.83 13.29 16.39
N THR A 481 22.65 13.11 15.80
CA THR A 481 21.72 14.19 15.44
C THR A 481 20.28 13.75 15.66
N ASP A 482 19.35 14.70 15.69
CA ASP A 482 17.91 14.42 15.63
C ASP A 482 17.33 14.69 14.23
N PHE A 483 18.14 15.25 13.33
CA PHE A 483 17.75 15.52 11.94
C PHE A 483 17.68 14.24 11.11
N THR A 484 16.69 14.17 10.21
CA THR A 484 16.66 13.19 9.12
C THR A 484 17.64 13.59 8.03
N GLU A 485 17.99 12.67 7.11
CA GLU A 485 18.93 12.97 6.02
C GLU A 485 18.44 14.10 5.12
N ASP A 486 17.14 14.13 4.82
CA ASP A 486 16.50 15.20 4.05
C ASP A 486 16.57 16.56 4.75
N ASP A 487 16.41 16.59 6.08
CA ASP A 487 16.56 17.83 6.84
C ASP A 487 17.99 18.38 6.78
N ILE A 488 18.99 17.48 6.76
CA ILE A 488 20.41 17.87 6.62
C ILE A 488 20.62 18.52 5.27
N ILE A 489 20.18 17.88 4.18
CA ILE A 489 20.31 18.43 2.82
C ILE A 489 19.63 19.80 2.75
N ALA A 490 18.41 19.93 3.29
CA ALA A 490 17.67 21.18 3.30
C ALA A 490 18.39 22.31 4.08
N GLU A 491 18.99 22.02 5.23
CA GLU A 491 19.75 23.03 5.98
C GLU A 491 21.08 23.40 5.31
N LEU A 492 21.78 22.43 4.70
CA LEU A 492 22.99 22.69 3.92
C LEU A 492 22.70 23.54 2.67
N GLN A 493 21.52 23.41 2.06
CA GLN A 493 21.09 24.29 0.96
C GLN A 493 20.76 25.72 1.43
N ARG A 494 20.25 25.87 2.65
CA ARG A 494 19.80 27.18 3.19
C ARG A 494 20.94 28.05 3.68
N ARG A 495 22.04 27.46 4.15
CA ARG A 495 23.15 28.18 4.80
C ARG A 495 24.49 27.72 4.23
N PRO A 496 25.40 28.64 3.87
CA PRO A 496 26.74 28.26 3.46
C PRO A 496 27.57 27.80 4.66
N PHE A 497 28.18 26.63 4.56
CA PHE A 497 29.14 26.11 5.55
C PHE A 497 30.51 25.90 4.90
N THR A 498 31.59 26.18 5.64
CA THR A 498 32.96 26.07 5.11
C THR A 498 33.63 24.72 5.40
N ASN A 499 33.10 23.94 6.35
CA ASN A 499 33.59 22.63 6.70
C ASN A 499 32.51 21.77 7.39
N PRO A 500 32.60 20.43 7.36
CA PRO A 500 31.64 19.57 8.07
C PRO A 500 31.54 19.85 9.56
N GLY A 501 32.66 20.23 10.21
CA GLY A 501 32.70 20.59 11.63
C GLY A 501 31.84 21.81 11.96
N GLU A 502 31.88 22.84 11.12
CA GLU A 502 31.05 24.04 11.24
C GLU A 502 29.57 23.71 11.06
N ALA A 503 29.21 22.93 10.04
CA ALA A 503 27.83 22.49 9.82
C ALA A 503 27.29 21.73 11.03
N MET A 504 28.03 20.74 11.54
CA MET A 504 27.64 19.97 12.72
C MET A 504 27.50 20.84 13.98
N SER A 505 28.43 21.78 14.20
CA SER A 505 28.39 22.68 15.35
C SER A 505 27.18 23.61 15.31
N GLN A 506 26.87 24.21 14.16
CA GLN A 506 25.75 25.14 14.02
C GLN A 506 24.38 24.45 13.98
N LEU A 507 24.32 23.23 13.46
CA LEU A 507 23.12 22.39 13.43
C LEU A 507 22.91 21.61 14.74
N GLY A 508 23.77 21.77 15.74
CA GLY A 508 23.56 21.22 17.08
C GLY A 508 23.78 19.70 17.17
N TRP A 509 24.76 19.15 16.45
CA TRP A 509 25.16 17.75 16.63
C TRP A 509 25.51 17.46 18.08
N LYS A 510 25.10 16.30 18.58
CA LYS A 510 25.37 15.82 19.94
C LYS A 510 26.85 15.56 20.20
N THR A 511 27.67 15.46 19.15
CA THR A 511 29.13 15.28 19.22
C THR A 511 29.85 16.37 18.44
N ASN A 512 30.85 17.01 19.05
CA ASN A 512 31.52 18.19 18.48
C ASN A 512 32.26 17.94 17.15
N ASN A 513 32.56 16.68 16.79
CA ASN A 513 33.27 16.31 15.55
C ASN A 513 32.54 15.23 14.72
N GLY A 514 31.27 14.93 15.01
CA GLY A 514 30.53 13.86 14.33
C GLY A 514 31.11 12.46 14.52
N CYS A 515 30.52 11.47 13.82
CA CYS A 515 31.03 10.10 13.78
C CYS A 515 31.54 9.73 12.38
N ARG A 516 32.06 8.50 12.21
CA ARG A 516 32.57 7.97 10.93
C ARG A 516 31.53 7.93 9.79
N LYS A 517 30.23 8.07 10.08
CA LYS A 517 29.15 8.23 9.09
C LYS A 517 28.84 9.71 8.80
N CYS A 518 28.77 10.55 9.84
CA CYS A 518 28.31 11.93 9.71
C CYS A 518 29.29 12.82 8.96
N VAL A 519 30.58 12.75 9.30
CA VAL A 519 31.60 13.63 8.67
C VAL A 519 31.66 13.41 7.16
N PRO A 520 31.77 12.15 6.66
CA PRO A 520 31.82 11.92 5.22
C PRO A 520 30.51 12.23 4.48
N ALA A 521 29.36 12.04 5.13
CA ALA A 521 28.07 12.36 4.52
C ALA A 521 27.87 13.87 4.32
N ILE A 522 28.14 14.65 5.37
CA ILE A 522 28.05 16.12 5.28
C ILE A 522 29.08 16.64 4.28
N GLN A 523 30.27 16.05 4.25
CA GLN A 523 31.27 16.37 3.24
C GLN A 523 30.74 16.11 1.81
N TYR A 524 30.19 14.92 1.55
CA TYR A 524 29.58 14.61 0.25
C TYR A 524 28.50 15.63 -0.15
N TYR A 525 27.58 15.97 0.76
CA TYR A 525 26.53 16.93 0.47
C TYR A 525 27.04 18.34 0.25
N LEU A 526 28.06 18.79 0.98
CA LEU A 526 28.70 20.09 0.75
C LEU A 526 29.39 20.14 -0.61
N GLU A 527 30.08 19.08 -1.03
CA GLU A 527 30.72 19.00 -2.35
C GLU A 527 29.69 18.94 -3.48
N MET A 528 28.59 18.21 -3.27
CA MET A 528 27.50 18.09 -4.25
C MET A 528 26.76 19.43 -4.41
N LEU A 529 26.45 20.12 -3.31
CA LEU A 529 25.76 21.42 -3.33
C LEU A 529 26.69 22.57 -3.73
N HIS A 530 27.99 22.45 -3.46
CA HIS A 530 29.02 23.45 -3.74
C HIS A 530 30.25 22.81 -4.41
N PRO A 531 30.23 22.57 -5.73
CA PRO A 531 31.30 21.87 -6.47
C PRO A 531 32.70 22.51 -6.45
N GLY A 532 32.86 23.71 -5.88
CA GLY A 532 34.16 24.37 -5.64
C GLY A 532 34.71 24.21 -4.22
N PHE A 533 34.05 23.42 -3.38
CA PHE A 533 34.42 23.18 -1.99
C PHE A 533 35.67 22.28 -1.90
N VAL A 534 36.79 22.84 -1.41
CA VAL A 534 38.06 22.11 -1.21
C VAL A 534 38.47 22.19 0.25
N GLN A 535 38.52 21.04 0.92
CA GLN A 535 39.06 20.91 2.28
C GLN A 535 40.58 20.70 2.27
N PRO A 536 41.31 21.18 3.29
CA PRO A 536 42.73 20.84 3.47
C PRO A 536 42.90 19.34 3.81
N GLU A 537 43.89 18.70 3.19
CA GLU A 537 44.19 17.28 3.33
C GLU A 537 44.33 16.84 4.81
N SER A 538 43.63 15.77 5.21
CA SER A 538 43.82 15.16 6.53
C SER A 538 45.01 14.20 6.52
N ALA A 539 46.01 14.49 7.36
CA ALA A 539 47.32 13.82 7.39
C ALA A 539 47.36 12.49 8.19
N ALA A 540 46.46 11.53 7.91
CA ALA A 540 46.29 10.35 8.79
C ALA A 540 46.29 8.98 8.09
N GLU A 541 47.01 8.80 6.97
CA GLU A 541 47.25 7.47 6.40
C GLU A 541 48.75 7.10 6.39
N ASP A 542 49.07 5.89 6.85
CA ASP A 542 50.44 5.37 6.87
C ASP A 542 50.96 5.04 5.45
N THR A 543 50.05 4.68 4.53
CA THR A 543 50.36 4.36 3.12
C THR A 543 49.18 4.65 2.20
N TYR A 544 49.44 5.02 0.95
CA TYR A 544 48.45 5.33 -0.09
C TYR A 544 48.32 4.22 -1.14
N ILE A 545 47.16 4.22 -1.81
CA ILE A 545 46.87 3.46 -3.03
C ILE A 545 46.74 4.45 -4.19
N LEU A 546 47.41 4.17 -5.31
CA LEU A 546 47.25 4.90 -6.56
C LEU A 546 46.70 4.00 -7.67
N ILE A 547 45.72 4.52 -8.40
CA ILE A 547 45.18 3.90 -9.62
C ILE A 547 45.46 4.86 -10.79
N PRO A 548 46.42 4.54 -11.68
CA PRO A 548 46.64 5.29 -12.91
C PRO A 548 45.41 5.24 -13.82
N GLN A 549 44.97 6.40 -14.31
CA GLN A 549 43.77 6.46 -15.15
C GLN A 549 44.04 5.95 -16.56
N MET A 550 43.31 4.88 -16.91
CA MET A 550 43.31 4.23 -18.22
C MET A 550 41.90 4.28 -18.80
N TYR A 551 41.54 5.43 -19.38
CA TYR A 551 40.17 5.70 -19.86
C TYR A 551 39.66 4.61 -20.82
N GLY A 552 38.48 4.06 -20.54
CA GLY A 552 37.87 2.98 -21.32
C GLY A 552 38.67 1.66 -21.30
N GLY A 553 39.58 1.48 -20.33
CA GLY A 553 40.49 0.35 -20.26
C GLY A 553 41.63 0.39 -21.29
N GLN A 554 41.84 1.54 -21.94
CA GLN A 554 42.88 1.72 -22.96
C GLN A 554 44.19 2.21 -22.34
N THR A 555 45.29 1.66 -22.83
CA THR A 555 46.66 2.09 -22.48
C THR A 555 47.56 1.96 -23.71
N ASN A 556 48.76 2.55 -23.65
CA ASN A 556 49.76 2.45 -24.70
C ASN A 556 51.15 2.12 -24.12
N ALA A 557 52.11 1.82 -25.01
CA ALA A 557 53.45 1.40 -24.60
C ALA A 557 54.20 2.46 -23.78
N GLU A 558 53.95 3.75 -24.00
CA GLU A 558 54.56 4.84 -23.24
C GLU A 558 53.99 4.89 -21.81
N GLN A 559 52.66 4.84 -21.68
CA GLN A 559 51.97 4.83 -20.38
C GLN A 559 52.38 3.61 -19.53
N LEU A 560 52.45 2.42 -20.14
CA LEU A 560 52.91 1.22 -19.45
C LEU A 560 54.37 1.33 -19.00
N ARG A 561 55.25 1.91 -19.84
CA ARG A 561 56.64 2.19 -19.44
C ARG A 561 56.72 3.19 -18.30
N ASN A 562 55.91 4.25 -18.31
CA ASN A 562 55.88 5.22 -17.22
C ASN A 562 55.47 4.56 -15.90
N ILE A 563 54.42 3.72 -15.91
CA ILE A 563 53.97 2.98 -14.72
C ILE A 563 55.09 2.03 -14.22
N ALA A 564 55.72 1.28 -15.12
CA ALA A 564 56.83 0.39 -14.77
C ALA A 564 58.01 1.15 -14.13
N ASN A 565 58.40 2.28 -14.72
CA ASN A 565 59.48 3.12 -14.18
C ASN A 565 59.15 3.65 -12.77
N ILE A 566 57.89 4.00 -12.50
CA ILE A 566 57.45 4.44 -11.16
C ILE A 566 57.52 3.30 -10.15
N ILE A 567 57.07 2.10 -10.53
CA ILE A 567 57.13 0.91 -9.66
C ILE A 567 58.58 0.64 -9.24
N GLU A 568 59.52 0.71 -10.18
CA GLU A 568 60.95 0.53 -9.91
C GLU A 568 61.54 1.67 -9.08
N ALA A 569 61.35 2.92 -9.50
CA ALA A 569 61.95 4.10 -8.87
C ALA A 569 61.55 4.27 -7.40
N TYR A 570 60.31 3.92 -7.07
CA TYR A 570 59.76 4.05 -5.71
C TYR A 570 59.65 2.73 -4.97
N SER A 571 60.15 1.63 -5.55
CA SER A 571 60.14 0.28 -4.95
C SER A 571 58.74 -0.16 -4.48
N ILE A 572 57.73 0.03 -5.33
CA ILE A 572 56.33 -0.31 -5.01
C ILE A 572 56.18 -1.83 -5.03
N SER A 573 55.92 -2.42 -3.87
CA SER A 573 55.93 -3.88 -3.70
C SER A 573 54.62 -4.58 -4.05
N ASP A 574 53.49 -3.87 -4.05
CA ASP A 574 52.16 -4.45 -4.33
C ASP A 574 51.52 -3.77 -5.54
N VAL A 575 51.51 -4.49 -6.66
CA VAL A 575 50.92 -4.07 -7.94
C VAL A 575 49.92 -5.13 -8.38
N SER A 576 48.66 -4.74 -8.54
CA SER A 576 47.56 -5.66 -8.85
C SER A 576 46.63 -5.11 -9.93
N ILE A 577 45.85 -5.98 -10.57
CA ILE A 577 44.80 -5.58 -11.52
C ILE A 577 43.45 -5.65 -10.79
N THR A 578 42.70 -4.56 -10.79
CA THR A 578 41.37 -4.49 -10.17
C THR A 578 40.30 -5.16 -11.03
N HIS A 579 39.17 -5.49 -10.41
CA HIS A 579 37.97 -5.98 -11.12
C HIS A 579 37.43 -5.00 -12.16
N GLY A 580 37.75 -3.71 -12.03
CA GLY A 580 37.43 -2.64 -12.99
C GLY A 580 38.43 -2.53 -14.14
N GLN A 581 39.31 -3.52 -14.33
CA GLN A 581 40.36 -3.53 -15.37
C GLN A 581 41.32 -2.34 -15.24
N ARG A 582 41.83 -2.08 -14.03
CA ARG A 582 42.81 -1.01 -13.76
C ARG A 582 44.02 -1.55 -13.01
N LEU A 583 45.18 -0.94 -13.22
CA LEU A 583 46.36 -1.19 -12.40
C LEU A 583 46.20 -0.46 -11.06
N LYS A 584 46.49 -1.16 -9.95
CA LYS A 584 46.46 -0.64 -8.59
C LYS A 584 47.85 -0.77 -8.00
N LEU A 585 48.41 0.36 -7.59
CA LEU A 585 49.70 0.49 -6.92
C LEU A 585 49.44 0.74 -5.43
N SER A 586 49.78 -0.20 -4.55
CA SER A 586 49.56 -0.07 -3.10
C SER A 586 50.87 0.12 -2.33
N GLY A 587 50.80 0.69 -1.12
CA GLY A 587 51.95 0.80 -0.22
C GLY A 587 52.83 2.03 -0.47
N ILE A 588 52.27 3.07 -1.09
CA ILE A 588 52.99 4.30 -1.41
C ILE A 588 53.14 5.16 -0.15
N LYS A 589 54.34 5.63 0.16
CA LYS A 589 54.57 6.46 1.34
C LYS A 589 54.04 7.89 1.11
N PRO A 590 53.51 8.57 2.15
CA PRO A 590 53.04 9.95 2.04
C PRO A 590 54.04 10.93 1.41
N ALA A 591 55.34 10.78 1.75
CA ALA A 591 56.40 11.64 1.24
C ALA A 591 56.69 11.46 -0.26
N ASP A 592 56.41 10.27 -0.81
CA ASP A 592 56.69 9.94 -2.21
C ASP A 592 55.52 10.32 -3.13
N LEU A 593 54.31 10.47 -2.58
CA LEU A 593 53.06 10.71 -3.31
C LEU A 593 53.12 11.92 -4.26
N PRO A 594 53.59 13.13 -3.86
CA PRO A 594 53.64 14.28 -4.77
C PRO A 594 54.59 14.07 -5.96
N ASN A 595 55.72 13.40 -5.72
CA ASN A 595 56.70 13.14 -6.76
C ASN A 595 56.19 12.07 -7.73
N ILE A 596 55.55 11.01 -7.22
CA ILE A 596 54.89 9.99 -8.05
C ILE A 596 53.79 10.61 -8.92
N LYS A 597 52.92 11.47 -8.36
CA LYS A 597 51.86 12.19 -9.12
C LYS A 597 52.45 13.01 -10.27
N LYS A 598 53.61 13.65 -10.04
CA LYS A 598 54.32 14.45 -11.05
C LYS A 598 55.00 13.61 -12.13
N ASP A 599 55.67 12.53 -11.73
CA ASP A 599 56.52 11.72 -12.60
C ASP A 599 55.72 10.75 -13.48
N LEU A 600 54.56 10.28 -13.02
CA LEU A 600 53.73 9.33 -13.77
C LEU A 600 53.19 9.92 -15.08
N LYS A 601 53.05 11.25 -15.16
CA LYS A 601 52.51 11.98 -16.33
C LYS A 601 51.15 11.44 -16.81
N MET A 602 50.36 10.91 -15.87
CA MET A 602 49.02 10.39 -16.10
C MET A 602 48.12 10.89 -14.96
N PRO A 603 46.83 11.13 -15.21
CA PRO A 603 45.88 11.37 -14.12
C PRO A 603 45.88 10.16 -13.18
N VAL A 604 45.85 10.41 -11.88
CA VAL A 604 45.82 9.36 -10.85
C VAL A 604 44.69 9.58 -9.88
N ARG A 605 44.16 8.47 -9.36
CA ARG A 605 43.27 8.48 -8.20
C ARG A 605 44.01 7.96 -6.98
N SER A 606 44.01 8.75 -5.92
CA SER A 606 44.31 8.31 -4.55
C SER A 606 42.99 8.02 -3.83
N ASN A 607 43.00 7.09 -2.87
CA ASN A 607 41.86 6.81 -2.00
C ASN A 607 41.53 7.95 -1.01
N GLU A 608 41.88 9.19 -1.33
CA GLU A 608 41.56 10.36 -0.53
C GLU A 608 40.04 10.48 -0.44
N HIS A 609 39.43 9.95 0.64
CA HIS A 609 38.12 10.23 1.27
C HIS A 609 36.86 10.45 0.40
N HIS A 610 36.94 10.38 -0.93
CA HIS A 610 35.88 10.71 -1.88
C HIS A 610 35.50 9.46 -2.65
N ARG A 611 34.21 9.10 -2.61
CA ARG A 611 33.65 8.01 -3.42
C ARG A 611 33.46 8.53 -4.84
N THR A 612 34.51 8.55 -5.64
CA THR A 612 34.41 8.95 -7.05
C THR A 612 34.23 7.73 -7.96
N LEU A 613 33.78 7.97 -9.20
CA LEU A 613 33.79 6.92 -10.23
C LEU A 613 35.25 6.50 -10.51
N GLN A 614 35.59 5.26 -10.17
CA GLN A 614 36.96 4.75 -10.33
C GLN A 614 37.28 4.34 -11.76
N SER A 615 36.32 3.72 -12.45
CA SER A 615 36.48 3.31 -13.84
C SER A 615 35.15 3.08 -14.53
N VAL A 616 35.15 3.19 -15.86
CA VAL A 616 34.10 2.63 -16.71
C VAL A 616 34.69 1.41 -17.39
N LYS A 617 34.07 0.25 -17.16
CA LYS A 617 34.49 -1.02 -17.77
C LYS A 617 33.97 -1.07 -19.21
N ALA A 618 34.81 -1.51 -20.13
CA ALA A 618 34.43 -1.70 -21.52
C ALA A 618 34.78 -3.11 -21.97
N CYS A 619 33.95 -3.69 -22.84
CA CYS A 619 34.25 -4.99 -23.43
C CYS A 619 35.57 -4.95 -24.23
N THR A 620 36.36 -6.01 -24.11
CA THR A 620 37.70 -6.18 -24.72
C THR A 620 37.70 -7.15 -25.91
N CYS A 621 36.54 -7.58 -26.42
CA CYS A 621 36.40 -8.59 -27.48
C CYS A 621 37.02 -8.20 -28.85
N GLY A 622 37.70 -7.06 -28.94
CA GLY A 622 38.51 -6.65 -30.09
C GLY A 622 37.71 -6.16 -31.31
N GLN A 623 36.42 -6.47 -31.41
CA GLN A 623 35.62 -6.18 -32.60
C GLN A 623 35.01 -4.77 -32.65
N ASN A 624 35.06 -3.98 -31.56
CA ASN A 624 34.31 -2.73 -31.51
C ASN A 624 35.01 -1.61 -30.71
N ARG A 625 36.05 -0.98 -31.30
CA ARG A 625 36.79 0.16 -30.70
C ARG A 625 35.88 1.32 -30.25
N SER A 626 34.71 1.47 -30.87
CA SER A 626 33.72 2.49 -30.53
C SER A 626 33.18 2.38 -29.09
N ILE A 627 33.07 1.17 -28.54
CA ILE A 627 32.59 0.94 -27.15
C ILE A 627 33.62 1.47 -26.15
N GLN A 628 34.91 1.19 -26.38
CA GLN A 628 35.99 1.70 -25.55
C GLN A 628 36.13 3.22 -25.65
N GLN A 629 35.91 3.80 -26.84
CA GLN A 629 35.89 5.24 -27.04
C GLN A 629 34.75 5.91 -26.27
N LEU A 630 33.53 5.35 -26.33
CA LEU A 630 32.38 5.83 -25.58
C LEU A 630 32.60 5.71 -24.07
N ALA A 631 33.10 4.57 -23.59
CA ALA A 631 33.47 4.37 -22.18
C ALA A 631 34.52 5.39 -21.72
N ALA A 632 35.57 5.63 -22.53
CA ALA A 632 36.58 6.64 -22.25
C ALA A 632 36.02 8.06 -22.24
N GLN A 633 35.02 8.36 -23.06
CA GLN A 633 34.33 9.64 -23.05
C GLN A 633 33.51 9.80 -21.76
N ILE A 634 32.70 8.80 -21.38
CA ILE A 634 31.88 8.85 -20.16
C ILE A 634 32.79 8.97 -18.92
N GLU A 635 33.85 8.18 -18.84
CA GLU A 635 34.79 8.19 -17.72
C GLU A 635 35.45 9.56 -17.52
N ARG A 636 35.93 10.22 -18.59
CA ARG A 636 36.50 11.58 -18.50
C ARG A 636 35.52 12.63 -18.00
N HIS A 637 34.23 12.49 -18.32
CA HIS A 637 33.21 13.44 -17.87
C HIS A 637 32.79 13.20 -16.42
N LEU A 638 32.92 11.99 -15.90
CA LEU A 638 32.39 11.65 -14.57
C LEU A 638 33.47 11.47 -13.50
N GLU A 639 34.74 11.35 -13.86
CA GLU A 639 35.78 10.92 -12.94
C GLU A 639 35.99 11.82 -11.72
N MET A 640 35.78 13.14 -11.84
CA MET A 640 36.02 14.11 -10.76
C MET A 640 34.82 14.28 -9.80
N LEU A 641 33.72 13.59 -10.05
CA LEU A 641 32.50 13.76 -9.28
C LEU A 641 32.51 12.89 -8.03
N SER A 642 32.14 13.50 -6.90
CA SER A 642 31.75 12.75 -5.70
C SER A 642 30.41 12.07 -5.94
N MET A 643 30.34 10.80 -5.54
CA MET A 643 29.16 9.94 -5.63
C MET A 643 28.67 9.57 -4.23
N PRO A 644 27.36 9.35 -4.05
CA PRO A 644 26.79 9.02 -2.74
C PRO A 644 27.24 7.62 -2.28
N ALA A 645 27.43 6.70 -3.23
CA ALA A 645 27.98 5.35 -3.01
C ALA A 645 28.98 4.99 -4.12
N TYR A 646 29.71 3.88 -3.94
CA TYR A 646 30.51 3.31 -5.03
C TYR A 646 29.59 2.89 -6.16
N ILE A 647 29.95 3.26 -7.39
CA ILE A 647 29.16 2.97 -8.57
C ILE A 647 29.99 2.25 -9.62
N SER A 648 29.39 1.25 -10.24
CA SER A 648 29.96 0.46 -11.32
C SER A 648 29.24 0.74 -12.63
N ILE A 649 30.01 1.09 -13.67
CA ILE A 649 29.49 1.34 -15.02
C ILE A 649 30.21 0.41 -15.99
N SER A 650 29.44 -0.30 -16.82
CA SER A 650 30.02 -1.20 -17.82
C SER A 650 29.29 -1.11 -19.17
N LEU A 651 30.08 -1.02 -20.23
CA LEU A 651 29.60 -1.01 -21.61
C LEU A 651 30.08 -2.26 -22.35
N SER A 652 29.17 -2.96 -23.01
CA SER A 652 29.50 -4.21 -23.69
C SER A 652 28.81 -4.39 -25.05
N CYS A 653 29.24 -5.41 -25.79
CA CYS A 653 28.59 -5.85 -27.02
C CYS A 653 27.62 -7.01 -26.74
N GLU A 654 26.66 -7.22 -27.64
CA GLU A 654 25.65 -8.28 -27.58
C GLU A 654 26.22 -9.70 -27.47
N THR A 655 27.40 -9.96 -28.03
CA THR A 655 27.83 -11.33 -28.37
C THR A 655 28.40 -12.20 -27.24
N ASP A 656 28.72 -11.69 -26.05
CA ASP A 656 29.09 -12.58 -24.91
C ASP A 656 29.34 -11.87 -23.55
N CYS A 657 28.69 -10.74 -23.26
CA CYS A 657 29.09 -9.89 -22.13
C CYS A 657 27.92 -9.48 -21.24
N THR A 658 27.42 -10.46 -20.47
CA THR A 658 26.37 -10.31 -19.44
C THR A 658 26.79 -9.45 -18.25
N ASP A 659 28.10 -9.18 -18.09
CA ASP A 659 28.64 -8.37 -16.99
C ASP A 659 28.06 -6.94 -16.98
N ALA A 660 27.73 -6.37 -18.13
CA ALA A 660 27.10 -5.03 -18.19
C ALA A 660 25.72 -5.03 -17.52
N ALA A 661 24.91 -6.07 -17.74
CA ALA A 661 23.56 -6.15 -17.18
C ALA A 661 23.54 -6.27 -15.65
N ILE A 662 24.65 -6.65 -15.00
CA ILE A 662 24.72 -6.81 -13.53
C ILE A 662 25.49 -5.69 -12.82
N GLN A 663 25.91 -4.63 -13.54
CA GLN A 663 26.46 -3.43 -12.89
C GLN A 663 25.35 -2.46 -12.46
N ASP A 664 25.71 -1.47 -11.65
CA ASP A 664 24.80 -0.39 -11.25
C ASP A 664 24.23 0.33 -12.49
N VAL A 665 25.08 0.57 -13.50
CA VAL A 665 24.69 1.05 -14.83
C VAL A 665 25.37 0.23 -15.92
N GLY A 666 24.57 -0.47 -16.73
CA GLY A 666 25.01 -1.27 -17.86
C GLY A 666 24.55 -0.67 -19.18
N ALA A 667 25.37 -0.73 -20.23
CA ALA A 667 24.86 -0.52 -21.60
C ALA A 667 25.36 -1.61 -22.55
N ILE A 668 24.43 -2.27 -23.23
CA ILE A 668 24.70 -3.35 -24.17
C ILE A 668 24.38 -2.87 -25.58
N ARG A 669 25.39 -2.85 -26.45
CA ARG A 669 25.20 -2.51 -27.85
C ARG A 669 24.56 -3.68 -28.60
N THR A 670 23.39 -3.46 -29.17
CA THR A 670 22.62 -4.41 -29.99
C THR A 670 22.61 -3.96 -31.46
N GLN A 671 21.94 -4.73 -32.33
CA GLN A 671 21.71 -4.31 -33.72
C GLN A 671 20.78 -3.09 -33.85
N ALA A 672 19.88 -2.89 -32.88
CA ALA A 672 18.86 -1.83 -32.90
C ALA A 672 19.30 -0.54 -32.18
N GLY A 673 20.44 -0.56 -31.48
CA GLY A 673 20.92 0.57 -30.69
C GLY A 673 21.71 0.12 -29.46
N TRP A 674 21.39 0.70 -28.31
CA TRP A 674 22.00 0.43 -27.01
C TRP A 674 20.91 0.22 -25.96
N ASP A 675 20.92 -0.96 -25.35
CA ASP A 675 20.05 -1.27 -24.22
C ASP A 675 20.76 -0.81 -22.94
N ILE A 676 20.16 0.16 -22.25
CA ILE A 676 20.68 0.68 -20.98
C ILE A 676 19.95 -0.03 -19.83
N TYR A 677 20.71 -0.63 -18.91
CA TYR A 677 20.22 -1.30 -17.71
C TYR A 677 20.67 -0.54 -16.47
N ILE A 678 19.83 -0.49 -15.43
CA ILE A 678 20.16 0.17 -14.16
C ILE A 678 19.79 -0.71 -12.96
N GLY A 679 20.50 -0.54 -11.85
CA GLY A 679 20.19 -1.21 -10.58
C GLY A 679 20.63 -2.68 -10.50
N GLY A 680 21.60 -3.09 -11.31
CA GLY A 680 22.23 -4.41 -11.20
C GLY A 680 23.07 -4.53 -9.94
N VAL A 681 23.17 -5.74 -9.39
CA VAL A 681 23.91 -6.04 -8.16
C VAL A 681 24.85 -7.21 -8.41
N ARG A 682 26.08 -7.10 -7.88
CA ARG A 682 27.10 -8.17 -7.91
C ARG A 682 27.22 -8.81 -6.52
N GLY A 683 27.63 -10.08 -6.47
CA GLY A 683 27.94 -10.78 -5.22
C GLY A 683 26.91 -11.84 -4.82
N THR A 684 26.74 -12.10 -3.52
CA THR A 684 25.88 -13.19 -3.00
C THR A 684 24.39 -12.99 -3.27
N HIS A 685 23.97 -11.76 -3.57
CA HIS A 685 22.61 -11.40 -3.98
C HIS A 685 22.60 -10.81 -5.40
N ALA A 686 23.38 -11.42 -6.32
CA ALA A 686 23.51 -10.89 -7.67
C ALA A 686 22.16 -10.82 -8.39
N ARG A 687 21.86 -9.66 -8.98
CA ARG A 687 20.64 -9.42 -9.75
C ARG A 687 20.97 -8.68 -11.03
N SER A 688 20.27 -9.01 -12.11
CA SER A 688 20.32 -8.20 -13.33
C SER A 688 19.67 -6.85 -13.04
N GLY A 689 20.25 -5.79 -13.57
CA GLY A 689 19.61 -4.49 -13.67
C GLY A 689 18.36 -4.59 -14.54
N ALA A 690 17.43 -3.67 -14.28
CA ALA A 690 16.22 -3.53 -15.07
C ALA A 690 16.55 -2.76 -16.36
N LEU A 691 15.99 -3.20 -17.49
CA LEU A 691 16.08 -2.44 -18.75
C LEU A 691 15.47 -1.06 -18.53
N PHE A 692 16.29 -0.01 -18.62
CA PHE A 692 15.92 1.38 -18.40
C PHE A 692 15.42 2.02 -19.69
N CYS A 693 16.19 1.95 -20.77
CA CYS A 693 15.77 2.48 -22.08
C CYS A 693 16.58 1.84 -23.21
N VAL A 694 16.15 2.11 -24.44
CA VAL A 694 16.92 1.81 -25.65
C VAL A 694 17.25 3.12 -26.34
N THR A 695 18.53 3.37 -26.59
CA THR A 695 19.04 4.55 -27.32
C THR A 695 19.55 4.14 -28.69
N ASP A 696 19.46 5.03 -29.67
CA ASP A 696 19.77 4.75 -31.07
C ASP A 696 21.27 4.82 -31.39
N ASN A 697 22.04 5.65 -30.68
CA ASN A 697 23.43 5.94 -31.00
C ASN A 697 24.30 6.19 -29.75
N ALA A 698 25.61 6.35 -29.96
CA ALA A 698 26.57 6.52 -28.88
C ALA A 698 26.40 7.85 -28.11
N ASP A 699 25.99 8.93 -28.78
CA ASP A 699 25.81 10.24 -28.16
C ASP A 699 24.57 10.29 -27.28
N SER A 700 23.45 9.71 -27.74
CA SER A 700 22.24 9.57 -26.93
C SER A 700 22.46 8.65 -25.73
N THR A 701 23.23 7.56 -25.90
CA THR A 701 23.67 6.68 -24.81
C THR A 701 24.53 7.42 -23.78
N SER A 702 25.52 8.18 -24.25
CA SER A 702 26.41 9.01 -23.41
C SER A 702 25.60 10.01 -22.59
N SER A 703 24.67 10.71 -23.25
CA SER A 703 23.81 11.73 -22.63
C SER A 703 22.88 11.12 -21.59
N MET A 704 22.28 9.96 -21.90
CA MET A 704 21.39 9.27 -20.97
C MET A 704 22.12 8.78 -19.71
N ILE A 705 23.29 8.16 -19.87
CA ILE A 705 24.10 7.71 -18.73
C ILE A 705 24.54 8.91 -17.87
N LYS A 706 25.00 10.00 -18.49
CA LYS A 706 25.40 11.21 -17.75
C LYS A 706 24.25 11.84 -16.99
N GLY A 707 23.09 12.00 -17.63
CA GLY A 707 21.88 12.52 -16.99
C GLY A 707 21.44 11.65 -15.82
N LEU A 708 21.43 10.32 -16.01
CA LEU A 708 21.13 9.35 -14.95
C LEU A 708 22.09 9.50 -13.75
N ILE A 709 23.39 9.62 -14.02
CA ILE A 709 24.40 9.77 -12.97
C ILE A 709 24.22 11.10 -12.22
N GLN A 710 23.94 12.19 -12.93
CA GLN A 710 23.66 13.47 -12.28
C GLN A 710 22.40 13.39 -11.42
N TYR A 711 21.32 12.82 -11.96
CA TYR A 711 20.07 12.68 -11.22
C TYR A 711 20.24 11.80 -9.97
N TYR A 712 21.00 10.71 -10.09
CA TYR A 712 21.37 9.87 -8.95
C TYR A 712 22.17 10.64 -7.90
N ARG A 713 23.16 11.44 -8.30
CA ARG A 713 23.92 12.28 -7.36
C ARG A 713 23.00 13.23 -6.58
N GLU A 714 22.11 13.91 -7.29
CA GLU A 714 21.25 14.95 -6.71
C GLU A 714 20.12 14.39 -5.83
N THR A 715 19.73 13.13 -6.00
CA THR A 715 18.53 12.57 -5.34
C THR A 715 18.78 11.35 -4.46
N ALA A 716 19.96 10.73 -4.50
CA ALA A 716 20.29 9.60 -3.66
C ALA A 716 20.82 10.01 -2.28
N HIS A 717 20.50 9.21 -1.27
CA HIS A 717 21.00 9.37 0.09
C HIS A 717 22.47 8.91 0.18
N TYR A 718 23.23 9.40 1.16
CA TYR A 718 24.63 9.02 1.30
C TYR A 718 24.74 7.52 1.65
N LEU A 719 25.58 6.79 0.90
CA LEU A 719 25.70 5.32 0.89
C LEU A 719 24.53 4.54 0.30
N GLU A 720 23.51 5.21 -0.25
CA GLU A 720 22.45 4.53 -1.00
C GLU A 720 23.01 4.07 -2.34
N ALA A 721 22.92 2.78 -2.64
CA ALA A 721 23.34 2.24 -3.93
C ALA A 721 22.28 2.50 -5.02
N VAL A 722 22.67 2.49 -6.30
CA VAL A 722 21.75 2.76 -7.44
C VAL A 722 20.51 1.87 -7.42
N HIS A 723 20.68 0.61 -7.02
CA HIS A 723 19.60 -0.36 -6.94
C HIS A 723 18.60 -0.03 -5.82
N GLN A 724 19.06 0.47 -4.66
CA GLN A 724 18.21 0.93 -3.55
C GLN A 724 17.51 2.24 -3.90
N TRP A 725 18.24 3.17 -4.52
CA TRP A 725 17.72 4.43 -5.03
C TRP A 725 16.60 4.21 -6.06
N MET A 726 16.81 3.26 -6.98
CA MET A 726 15.80 2.87 -7.95
C MET A 726 14.57 2.25 -7.29
N ASP A 727 14.76 1.41 -6.26
CA ASP A 727 13.67 0.78 -5.52
C ASP A 727 12.86 1.83 -4.72
N ARG A 728 13.52 2.89 -4.19
CA ARG A 728 12.88 4.01 -3.47
C ARG A 728 12.11 4.97 -4.37
N LEU A 729 12.73 5.45 -5.45
CA LEU A 729 12.09 6.42 -6.37
C LEU A 729 11.15 5.76 -7.38
N GLY A 730 11.41 4.50 -7.73
CA GLY A 730 10.74 3.78 -8.80
C GLY A 730 11.29 4.12 -10.19
N ILE A 731 11.55 3.07 -10.98
CA ILE A 731 12.09 3.21 -12.35
C ILE A 731 11.21 4.05 -13.28
N VAL A 732 9.89 4.08 -13.04
CA VAL A 732 8.95 4.90 -13.83
C VAL A 732 9.20 6.38 -13.60
N HIS A 733 9.38 6.80 -12.35
CA HIS A 733 9.67 8.19 -12.03
C HIS A 733 11.03 8.64 -12.60
N ILE A 734 12.06 7.80 -12.47
CA ILE A 734 13.38 8.08 -13.04
C ILE A 734 13.29 8.24 -14.58
N ARG A 735 12.43 7.45 -15.24
CA ARG A 735 12.15 7.61 -16.67
C ARG A 735 11.42 8.91 -16.99
N GLU A 736 10.40 9.26 -16.22
CA GLU A 736 9.66 10.52 -16.42
C GLU A 736 10.62 11.71 -16.41
N VAL A 737 11.53 11.77 -15.45
CA VAL A 737 12.53 12.84 -15.35
C VAL A 737 13.53 12.83 -16.52
N LEU A 738 14.10 11.66 -16.84
CA LEU A 738 15.18 11.59 -17.84
C LEU A 738 14.69 11.54 -19.29
N PHE A 739 13.41 11.22 -19.53
CA PHE A 739 12.82 11.22 -20.87
C PHE A 739 12.17 12.56 -21.22
N GLU A 740 11.91 13.41 -20.21
CA GLU A 740 11.58 14.80 -20.43
C GLU A 740 12.85 15.56 -20.85
N GLU A 741 12.94 15.92 -22.13
CA GLU A 741 14.15 16.53 -22.72
C GLU A 741 14.61 17.80 -22.00
N GLU A 742 13.67 18.61 -21.49
CA GLU A 742 13.99 19.83 -20.75
C GLU A 742 14.70 19.53 -19.43
N LEU A 743 14.16 18.61 -18.63
CA LEU A 743 14.77 18.17 -17.36
C LEU A 743 16.12 17.48 -17.59
N LYS A 744 16.22 16.59 -18.58
CA LYS A 744 17.49 15.95 -18.94
C LYS A 744 18.55 16.99 -19.35
N THR A 745 18.15 18.01 -20.12
CA THR A 745 19.06 19.09 -20.51
C THR A 745 19.54 19.88 -19.29
N GLN A 746 18.65 20.22 -18.36
CA GLN A 746 19.00 20.88 -17.10
C GLN A 746 20.01 20.04 -16.28
N LEU A 747 19.81 18.72 -16.18
CA LEU A 747 20.75 17.82 -15.52
C LEU A 747 22.13 17.82 -16.19
N LEU A 748 22.18 17.82 -17.52
CA LEU A 748 23.45 17.86 -18.25
C LEU A 748 24.17 19.21 -18.10
N GLU A 749 23.44 20.32 -18.06
CA GLU A 749 23.97 21.66 -17.80
C GLU A 749 24.48 21.80 -16.36
N SER A 750 23.73 21.26 -15.38
CA SER A 750 24.12 21.15 -13.97
C SER A 750 25.44 20.38 -13.85
N LEU A 751 25.50 19.19 -14.46
CA LEU A 751 26.70 18.35 -14.51
C LEU A 751 27.90 19.09 -15.12
N GLN A 752 27.71 19.81 -16.23
CA GLN A 752 28.79 20.57 -16.86
C GLN A 752 29.28 21.72 -15.98
N THR A 753 28.37 22.38 -15.26
CA THR A 753 28.67 23.45 -14.31
C THR A 753 29.49 22.92 -13.14
N ASP A 754 29.05 21.81 -12.53
CA ASP A 754 29.78 21.13 -11.45
C ASP A 754 31.22 20.81 -11.85
N LEU A 755 31.40 20.19 -13.02
CA LEU A 755 32.73 19.83 -13.53
C LEU A 755 33.62 21.04 -13.78
N SER A 756 33.06 22.12 -14.31
CA SER A 756 33.81 23.37 -14.57
C SER A 756 34.34 23.97 -13.28
N LEU A 757 33.52 23.98 -12.22
CA LEU A 757 33.87 24.49 -10.90
C LEU A 757 34.89 23.60 -10.19
N ILE A 758 34.80 22.27 -10.33
CA ILE A 758 35.78 21.33 -9.76
C ILE A 758 37.15 21.49 -10.45
N GLN A 759 37.17 21.69 -11.77
CA GLN A 759 38.41 21.87 -12.54
C GLN A 759 39.04 23.25 -12.35
N ASN A 760 38.21 24.29 -12.16
CA ASN A 760 38.63 25.67 -11.98
C ASN A 760 37.99 26.26 -10.71
N PRO A 761 38.40 25.79 -9.53
CA PRO A 761 37.83 26.29 -8.29
C PRO A 761 38.05 27.80 -8.19
N PRO A 762 37.02 28.59 -7.86
CA PRO A 762 37.16 30.05 -7.76
C PRO A 762 38.24 30.38 -6.72
N VAL A 763 39.18 31.26 -7.09
CA VAL A 763 40.23 31.74 -6.18
C VAL A 763 39.55 32.36 -4.97
N GLN A 764 39.66 31.71 -3.80
CA GLN A 764 39.19 32.31 -2.55
C GLN A 764 39.94 33.62 -2.33
N ALA A 765 39.22 34.74 -2.47
CA ALA A 765 39.73 36.05 -2.09
C ALA A 765 40.17 35.97 -0.62
N GLY A 766 41.48 36.20 -0.40
CA GLY A 766 42.18 35.79 0.80
C GLY A 766 41.51 36.18 2.12
N ALA A 767 41.61 35.26 3.07
CA ALA A 767 41.50 35.55 4.48
C ALA A 767 42.32 36.81 4.79
N HIS A 768 41.62 37.87 5.19
CA HIS A 768 42.23 39.06 5.73
C HIS A 768 43.21 38.66 6.85
N LYS A 769 44.49 38.96 6.63
CA LYS A 769 45.42 39.22 7.73
C LYS A 769 44.76 40.23 8.67
N LYS A 770 44.51 39.81 9.91
CA LYS A 770 44.55 40.66 11.11
C LYS A 770 45.38 39.85 12.12
N GLY A 771 46.52 40.32 12.61
CA GLY A 771 46.80 41.70 13.02
C GLY A 771 46.43 41.81 14.48
#